data_AF-A0AAJ0HT47-F1
#
_entry.id   AF-A0AAJ0HT47-F1
#
_cell.length_a   1.000
_cell.length_b   1.000
_cell.length_c   1.000
_cell.angle_alpha   90.00
_cell.angle_beta   90.00
_cell.angle_gamma   90.00
#
_symmetry.space_group_name_H-M   'P 1'
#
loop_
_entity.id
_entity.type
_entity.pdbx_description
1 polymer ?
#
loop_
_entity_poly.entity_id
_entity_poly.type
_entity_poly.pdbx_seq_one_letter_code
_entity_poly.pdbx_strand_id
1 'polypeptide(L)'
;MEFPRTEEEAKDHIMRIREAKGLGQSDVNMADLEAALLLFGEQLYQKSTHFLLELIQNSDDCSYENSKLPPELRILYENKRLLLTCNEDGFTKENVEAICRIGRSTKTRVGGRGQQMTGEKGVGSKSVFKVADVVWIRSGNYSFKFDRGERLGMIAPIWTEFPMAAEKNCTSILLEVSKGCNEPELIEAIRNFDHRSLVFLRRLKALTLSVAEQPGKAWESTVTRLDEVDADGGQETVHLQQDGSSQRYLIARHALGELPYEPKRSGLTEPEIRLAFPIARDGLPHVVPQQVYAFLPIRDYGFKFLLQADFILTANREGIDRSSAWNHAILKHLPAAILKAIRAFNSRRLCYIWPRYLQLRPPMSDFFAGLNSELIRLLSEQDILESAAGGTELPSRLQHVPEQFRDSENCPLTLCKKTQSKYLSPNYDSEDWLLFQSIGVKEMTVEGFIQDVRQFVEGYPDEFRAKSCEWHSNFAQTFSAILVRRPTDLPAVKSMEIVPLRDGQWVAPCCQALLFPTEIVQLRPPRGLPISEVHPDAQDDVHRQQLLRTLGVNPFQPSQVCEVIAEVHANSSPPQALDANDLISHALYMFRTNWQYFSKKKLWFVTEDGTLARGHDLYISVNPKRNIAEFMFPEDCEGMVKYLHRGYLDTVERDERQTFVKWVTEIHLTLEFLRANWAHYGEWMAEGRYEDQGKAWKESRRNVVTQFQKLEVNCRDGTRKRLIDTAIPLAQFFQKDRSLLDGISFIDITNPDDPSWVFLTDFGVVGKQKTDNLIDFLSSLQGSETSVDQIRGIYRQVYIGYTNKDLQFIQSKFDELTLVYVPAVSPTLRGSWYSPSECIWEGGQHLRKTPLLKTLYPDLRDFFYTTLQVGDGTLATAMDELHGVGVYDALSYVSGLFQAIDSNIQRATTDPDDHPLPAELRVFPITNRAQSGRFDYLATGLRDDIWFIMDRHYLHHSFKGVIPLLAFSVDNITQMGLTLNMMGVEDRLLLNQITETTSISGNTSRLNPRYTVKLRRKA
;
A
#
# COMPACT_ATOMS: atom_id res chain seq x y z
N MET A 1 70.62 35.08 -17.71
CA MET A 1 71.15 34.50 -16.46
C MET A 1 72.63 34.78 -16.45
N GLU A 2 73.12 35.56 -15.48
CA GLU A 2 74.53 36.00 -15.43
C GLU A 2 75.34 35.10 -14.49
N PHE A 3 76.05 34.14 -15.07
CA PHE A 3 76.97 33.27 -14.33
C PHE A 3 78.37 33.91 -14.25
N PRO A 4 79.10 33.80 -13.13
CA PRO A 4 80.50 34.22 -13.08
C PRO A 4 81.35 33.34 -14.01
N ARG A 5 82.23 33.95 -14.80
CA ARG A 5 83.08 33.24 -15.77
C ARG A 5 84.32 32.63 -15.13
N THR A 6 84.83 33.22 -14.06
CA THR A 6 85.99 32.74 -13.29
C THR A 6 85.71 32.76 -11.79
N GLU A 7 86.58 32.10 -11.04
CA GLU A 7 86.55 32.10 -9.57
C GLU A 7 86.83 33.50 -9.01
N GLU A 8 87.76 34.25 -9.61
CA GLU A 8 88.04 35.64 -9.22
C GLU A 8 86.81 36.53 -9.36
N GLU A 9 86.06 36.39 -10.45
CA GLU A 9 84.82 37.16 -10.65
C GLU A 9 83.77 36.82 -9.58
N ALA A 10 83.64 35.54 -9.24
CA ALA A 10 82.75 35.07 -8.17
C ALA A 10 83.17 35.62 -6.79
N LYS A 11 84.47 35.60 -6.49
CA LYS A 11 85.04 36.12 -5.24
C LYS A 11 84.83 37.62 -5.08
N ASP A 12 85.10 38.40 -6.14
CA ASP A 12 84.86 39.84 -6.16
C ASP A 12 83.38 40.18 -5.97
N HIS A 13 82.48 39.36 -6.51
CA HIS A 13 81.05 39.54 -6.31
C HIS A 13 80.65 39.30 -4.85
N ILE A 14 81.14 38.23 -4.21
CA ILE A 14 80.90 37.95 -2.79
C ILE A 14 81.40 39.10 -1.90
N MET A 15 82.59 39.63 -2.19
CA MET A 15 83.15 40.79 -1.47
C MET A 15 82.26 42.03 -1.60
N ARG A 16 81.78 42.35 -2.82
CA ARG A 16 80.84 43.46 -3.06
C ARG A 16 79.53 43.32 -2.30
N ILE A 17 78.95 42.11 -2.25
CA ILE A 17 77.73 41.86 -1.44
C ILE A 17 78.02 42.17 0.03
N ARG A 18 79.15 41.71 0.56
CA ARG A 18 79.54 41.88 1.96
C ARG A 18 79.77 43.36 2.31
N GLU A 19 80.41 44.12 1.43
CA GLU A 19 80.58 45.58 1.57
C GLU A 19 79.23 46.31 1.59
N ALA A 20 78.32 45.96 0.66
CA ALA A 20 76.99 46.56 0.58
C ALA A 20 76.11 46.31 1.83
N LYS A 21 76.43 45.31 2.67
CA LYS A 21 75.78 45.05 3.95
C LYS A 21 76.28 45.94 5.10
N GLY A 22 77.25 46.83 4.86
CA GLY A 22 77.70 47.81 5.85
C GLY A 22 78.57 47.22 6.96
N LEU A 23 79.25 46.09 6.71
CA LEU A 23 80.09 45.36 7.68
C LEU A 23 81.39 46.09 8.13
N GLY A 24 81.40 47.43 8.08
CA GLY A 24 82.49 48.30 8.53
C GLY A 24 82.06 49.52 9.36
N GLN A 25 80.76 49.71 9.66
CA GLN A 25 80.25 50.84 10.47
C GLN A 25 79.39 50.33 11.65
N SER A 26 79.49 50.97 12.82
CA SER A 26 78.71 50.60 14.02
C SER A 26 77.38 51.34 14.03
N ASP A 27 76.26 50.63 13.90
CA ASP A 27 74.94 51.27 13.89
C ASP A 27 73.89 50.40 14.59
N VAL A 28 73.02 51.05 15.38
CA VAL A 28 71.99 50.43 16.24
C VAL A 28 70.98 49.62 15.41
N ASN A 29 70.69 50.07 14.18
CA ASN A 29 69.82 49.38 13.22
C ASN A 29 70.28 47.96 12.86
N MET A 30 71.56 47.65 13.05
CA MET A 30 72.10 46.33 12.73
C MET A 30 71.81 45.29 13.81
N ALA A 31 71.74 45.69 15.07
CA ALA A 31 71.38 44.81 16.18
C ALA A 31 69.90 44.41 16.11
N ASP A 32 69.01 45.34 15.75
CA ASP A 32 67.59 45.04 15.51
C ASP A 32 67.40 44.08 14.32
N LEU A 33 68.24 44.21 13.29
CA LEU A 33 68.23 43.30 12.13
C LEU A 33 68.72 41.89 12.50
N GLU A 34 69.75 41.78 13.34
CA GLU A 34 70.23 40.51 13.87
C GLU A 34 69.19 39.85 14.80
N ALA A 35 68.52 40.63 15.65
CA ALA A 35 67.41 40.14 16.48
C ALA A 35 66.23 39.64 15.63
N ALA A 36 65.87 40.36 14.55
CA ALA A 36 64.85 39.91 13.61
C ALA A 36 65.27 38.63 12.86
N LEU A 37 66.54 38.51 12.46
CA LEU A 37 67.09 37.31 11.82
C LEU A 37 67.03 36.09 12.75
N LEU A 38 67.35 36.25 14.03
CA LEU A 38 67.22 35.21 15.04
C LEU A 38 65.75 34.79 15.21
N LEU A 39 64.82 35.74 15.26
CA LEU A 39 63.40 35.47 15.39
C LEU A 39 62.84 34.72 14.17
N PHE A 40 63.28 35.07 12.95
CA PHE A 40 62.92 34.35 11.73
C PHE A 40 63.58 32.96 11.62
N GLY A 41 64.80 32.82 12.11
CA GLY A 41 65.53 31.54 12.13
C GLY A 41 64.97 30.54 13.15
N GLU A 42 64.48 31.02 14.29
CA GLU A 42 64.04 30.15 15.41
C GLU A 42 62.53 29.99 15.55
N GLN A 43 61.73 31.05 15.34
CA GLN A 43 60.32 31.09 15.81
C GLN A 43 59.24 30.95 14.72
N LEU A 44 59.60 30.96 13.43
CA LEU A 44 58.61 30.87 12.35
C LEU A 44 58.02 29.47 12.16
N TYR A 45 58.75 28.42 12.51
CA TYR A 45 58.35 27.04 12.26
C TYR A 45 58.29 26.28 13.59
N GLN A 46 57.18 25.59 13.87
CA GLN A 46 57.07 24.77 15.09
C GLN A 46 57.99 23.53 14.98
N LYS A 47 57.88 22.77 13.89
CA LYS A 47 58.74 21.60 13.63
C LYS A 47 60.15 22.00 13.18
N SER A 48 61.17 21.27 13.62
CA SER A 48 62.58 21.52 13.26
C SER A 48 62.92 21.13 11.81
N THR A 49 61.99 20.49 11.10
CA THR A 49 62.25 19.74 9.86
C THR A 49 61.72 20.43 8.60
N HIS A 50 60.99 21.55 8.75
CA HIS A 50 60.43 22.33 7.63
C HIS A 50 61.50 22.85 6.66
N PHE A 51 62.75 23.02 7.11
CA PHE A 51 63.83 23.47 6.24
C PHE A 51 64.12 22.47 5.10
N LEU A 52 63.87 21.16 5.28
CA LEU A 52 64.04 20.16 4.22
C LEU A 52 63.13 20.45 3.02
N LEU A 53 61.88 20.82 3.30
CA LEU A 53 60.89 21.17 2.29
C LEU A 53 61.30 22.44 1.52
N GLU A 54 61.83 23.45 2.22
CA GLU A 54 62.37 24.67 1.60
C GLU A 54 63.58 24.37 0.71
N LEU A 55 64.45 23.46 1.11
CA LEU A 55 65.61 23.05 0.29
C LEU A 55 65.16 22.33 -0.99
N ILE A 56 64.20 21.42 -0.90
CA ILE A 56 63.62 20.73 -2.07
C ILE A 56 62.99 21.74 -3.03
N GLN A 57 62.23 22.71 -2.50
CA GLN A 57 61.64 23.76 -3.31
C GLN A 57 62.69 24.65 -3.99
N ASN A 58 63.76 25.00 -3.28
CA ASN A 58 64.87 25.77 -3.86
C ASN A 58 65.53 25.01 -5.01
N SER A 59 65.71 23.69 -4.88
CA SER A 59 66.21 22.84 -5.96
C SER A 59 65.23 22.77 -7.14
N ASP A 60 63.93 22.59 -6.89
CA ASP A 60 62.91 22.56 -7.95
C ASP A 60 62.83 23.87 -8.75
N ASP A 61 63.15 25.00 -8.11
CA ASP A 61 63.22 26.33 -8.74
C ASP A 61 64.49 26.55 -9.58
N CYS A 62 65.52 25.70 -9.47
CA CYS A 62 66.77 25.82 -10.22
C CYS A 62 66.62 25.45 -11.70
N SER A 63 67.61 25.86 -12.52
CA SER A 63 67.69 25.53 -13.94
C SER A 63 68.45 24.22 -14.15
N TYR A 64 68.00 23.39 -15.10
CA TYR A 64 68.59 22.09 -15.41
C TYR A 64 68.78 21.93 -16.93
N GLU A 65 68.98 23.03 -17.65
CA GLU A 65 69.01 23.06 -19.11
C GLU A 65 70.29 22.43 -19.68
N ASN A 66 71.40 22.43 -18.93
CA ASN A 66 72.68 21.88 -19.37
C ASN A 66 72.91 20.43 -18.93
N SER A 67 72.12 19.91 -17.99
CA SER A 67 72.21 18.51 -17.54
C SER A 67 71.47 17.58 -18.51
N LYS A 68 72.13 16.49 -18.92
CA LYS A 68 71.48 15.39 -19.66
C LYS A 68 70.80 14.37 -18.74
N LEU A 69 71.05 14.47 -17.44
CA LEU A 69 70.48 13.58 -16.44
C LEU A 69 69.14 14.16 -15.95
N PRO A 70 68.19 13.32 -15.51
CA PRO A 70 66.99 13.81 -14.84
C PRO A 70 67.35 14.73 -13.66
N PRO A 71 66.65 15.86 -13.48
CA PRO A 71 66.83 16.73 -12.32
C PRO A 71 66.72 15.94 -11.00
N GLU A 72 67.80 15.92 -10.23
CA GLU A 72 67.92 15.13 -9.00
C GLU A 72 68.46 15.99 -7.86
N LEU A 73 67.90 15.78 -6.67
CA LEU A 73 68.42 16.27 -5.40
C LEU A 73 68.80 15.08 -4.53
N ARG A 74 70.04 15.06 -4.05
CA ARG A 74 70.52 14.09 -3.06
C ARG A 74 70.75 14.79 -1.72
N ILE A 75 70.27 14.19 -0.64
CA ILE A 75 70.46 14.67 0.74
C ILE A 75 71.09 13.56 1.57
N LEU A 76 72.30 13.78 2.05
CA LEU A 76 73.06 12.85 2.88
C LEU A 76 73.26 13.44 4.28
N TYR A 77 72.79 12.73 5.30
CA TYR A 77 73.18 12.99 6.68
C TYR A 77 74.31 12.04 7.11
N GLU A 78 75.44 12.60 7.53
CA GLU A 78 76.59 11.85 8.05
C GLU A 78 77.36 12.70 9.08
N ASN A 79 77.71 12.13 10.23
CA ASN A 79 78.61 12.76 11.23
C ASN A 79 78.25 14.22 11.60
N LYS A 80 76.97 14.49 11.92
CA LYS A 80 76.42 15.83 12.20
C LYS A 80 76.56 16.83 11.04
N ARG A 81 76.66 16.33 9.81
CA ARG A 81 76.68 17.13 8.60
C ARG A 81 75.56 16.68 7.70
N LEU A 82 74.87 17.65 7.11
CA LEU A 82 73.86 17.42 6.09
C LEU A 82 74.37 17.99 4.77
N LEU A 83 74.71 17.10 3.83
CA LEU A 83 75.17 17.46 2.49
C LEU A 83 74.00 17.35 1.51
N LEU A 84 73.74 18.43 0.79
CA LEU A 84 72.82 18.46 -0.34
C LEU A 84 73.62 18.57 -1.63
N THR A 85 73.28 17.75 -2.61
CA THR A 85 73.88 17.78 -3.95
C THR A 85 72.77 17.83 -4.99
N CYS A 86 72.80 18.83 -5.86
CA CYS A 86 71.81 19.04 -6.90
C CYS A 86 72.50 19.19 -8.26
N ASN A 87 72.06 18.45 -9.27
CA ASN A 87 72.63 18.46 -10.63
C ASN A 87 72.13 19.63 -11.51
N GLU A 88 71.93 20.79 -10.90
CA GLU A 88 71.46 22.01 -11.56
C GLU A 88 72.59 22.79 -12.25
N ASP A 89 72.25 23.77 -13.08
CA ASP A 89 73.19 24.51 -13.94
C ASP A 89 74.20 25.38 -13.18
N GLY A 90 73.90 25.72 -11.92
CA GLY A 90 74.73 26.50 -11.01
C GLY A 90 74.08 27.83 -10.59
N PHE A 91 74.69 28.51 -9.63
CA PHE A 91 74.21 29.79 -9.13
C PHE A 91 74.62 30.95 -10.04
N THR A 92 73.63 31.72 -10.47
CA THR A 92 73.82 33.04 -11.08
C THR A 92 74.17 34.09 -10.01
N LYS A 93 74.69 35.25 -10.43
CA LYS A 93 74.88 36.40 -9.54
C LYS A 93 73.58 36.76 -8.81
N GLU A 94 72.45 36.74 -9.52
CA GLU A 94 71.14 37.03 -8.95
C GLU A 94 70.70 35.99 -7.91
N ASN A 95 71.05 34.70 -8.08
CA ASN A 95 70.77 33.68 -7.07
C ASN A 95 71.50 33.99 -5.76
N VAL A 96 72.80 34.31 -5.84
CA VAL A 96 73.63 34.64 -4.67
C VAL A 96 73.11 35.91 -3.97
N GLU A 97 72.77 36.96 -4.73
CA GLU A 97 72.17 38.15 -4.15
C GLU A 97 70.84 37.86 -3.46
N ALA A 98 69.98 37.04 -4.07
CA ALA A 98 68.66 36.71 -3.55
C ALA A 98 68.75 35.98 -2.20
N ILE A 99 69.66 35.01 -2.05
CA ILE A 99 69.86 34.33 -0.76
C ILE A 99 70.47 35.27 0.30
N CYS A 100 71.09 36.38 -0.08
CA CYS A 100 71.63 37.38 0.86
C CYS A 100 70.61 38.45 1.29
N ARG A 101 69.36 38.45 0.79
CA ARG A 101 68.32 39.44 1.14
C ARG A 101 67.41 38.95 2.29
N ILE A 102 66.80 39.88 3.02
CA ILE A 102 65.76 39.64 4.06
C ILE A 102 64.48 40.36 3.64
N GLY A 103 63.35 39.65 3.55
CA GLY A 103 62.00 40.23 3.48
C GLY A 103 61.64 41.11 2.28
N ARG A 104 62.57 41.52 1.40
CA ARG A 104 62.32 42.24 0.15
C ARG A 104 62.70 41.38 -1.05
N SER A 105 61.70 40.85 -1.74
CA SER A 105 61.89 40.24 -3.06
C SER A 105 61.76 41.32 -4.14
N THR A 106 62.87 41.68 -4.80
CA THR A 106 62.85 42.48 -6.03
C THR A 106 62.51 41.57 -7.21
N LYS A 107 61.27 41.67 -7.70
CA LYS A 107 60.97 41.44 -9.12
C LYS A 107 60.02 42.53 -9.61
N THR A 108 60.58 43.71 -9.87
CA THR A 108 59.96 44.66 -10.80
C THR A 108 60.07 44.09 -12.21
N ARG A 109 58.95 44.09 -12.94
CA ARG A 109 58.82 43.63 -14.33
C ARG A 109 59.93 44.18 -15.23
N VAL A 110 60.77 43.31 -15.80
CA VAL A 110 61.48 43.59 -17.07
C VAL A 110 61.60 42.30 -17.87
N GLY A 111 61.02 42.29 -19.09
CA GLY A 111 61.36 41.36 -20.17
C GLY A 111 60.55 40.05 -20.24
N GLY A 112 60.06 39.74 -21.44
CA GLY A 112 59.17 38.63 -21.82
C GLY A 112 59.42 37.25 -21.21
N ARG A 113 58.31 36.51 -21.04
CA ARG A 113 58.16 35.15 -20.48
C ARG A 113 58.50 35.04 -18.99
N GLY A 114 57.52 35.41 -18.16
CA GLY A 114 57.58 35.33 -16.70
C GLY A 114 57.87 33.91 -16.22
N GLN A 115 59.10 33.67 -15.76
CA GLN A 115 59.43 32.49 -14.98
C GLN A 115 58.71 32.58 -13.62
N GLN A 116 57.57 31.89 -13.51
CA GLN A 116 56.93 31.52 -12.24
C GLN A 116 58.00 30.83 -11.36
N MET A 117 58.39 31.48 -10.26
CA MET A 117 59.25 30.91 -9.23
C MET A 117 58.40 30.72 -7.98
N THR A 118 58.60 29.61 -7.30
CA THR A 118 57.69 29.08 -6.32
C THR A 118 58.07 29.62 -4.95
N GLY A 119 57.18 30.33 -4.23
CA GLY A 119 57.37 30.69 -2.80
C GLY A 119 57.48 32.19 -2.46
N GLU A 120 57.12 32.53 -1.22
CA GLU A 120 57.31 33.88 -0.64
C GLU A 120 58.82 34.10 -0.37
N LYS A 121 59.49 34.83 -1.27
CA LYS A 121 60.95 34.97 -1.24
C LYS A 121 61.46 35.88 -0.12
N GLY A 122 62.47 35.40 0.61
CA GLY A 122 63.33 36.22 1.47
C GLY A 122 63.50 35.72 2.91
N VAL A 123 62.83 34.62 3.30
CA VAL A 123 62.92 34.05 4.66
C VAL A 123 63.19 32.54 4.65
N GLY A 124 62.70 31.80 3.64
CA GLY A 124 62.85 30.34 3.53
C GLY A 124 64.29 29.83 3.58
N SER A 125 65.23 30.48 2.88
CA SER A 125 66.65 30.09 2.92
C SER A 125 67.32 30.31 4.27
N LYS A 126 66.67 30.99 5.22
CA LYS A 126 67.17 31.20 6.59
C LYS A 126 66.68 30.15 7.57
N SER A 127 65.69 29.33 7.20
CA SER A 127 65.20 28.26 8.06
C SER A 127 66.25 27.18 8.32
N VAL A 128 67.28 27.06 7.45
CA VAL A 128 68.41 26.14 7.65
C VAL A 128 69.19 26.44 8.94
N PHE A 129 69.20 27.69 9.40
CA PHE A 129 69.88 28.09 10.65
C PHE A 129 69.12 27.69 11.91
N LYS A 130 67.92 27.12 11.78
CA LYS A 130 67.24 26.41 12.87
C LYS A 130 68.00 25.14 13.26
N VAL A 131 68.65 24.50 12.29
CA VAL A 131 69.35 23.22 12.50
C VAL A 131 70.86 23.32 12.33
N ALA A 132 71.37 24.37 11.68
CA ALA A 132 72.79 24.52 11.36
C ALA A 132 73.41 25.82 11.88
N ASP A 133 74.66 25.74 12.34
CA ASP A 133 75.44 26.92 12.73
C ASP A 133 76.19 27.52 11.53
N VAL A 134 76.66 26.66 10.62
CA VAL A 134 77.43 27.05 9.43
C VAL A 134 76.86 26.35 8.19
N VAL A 135 76.75 27.11 7.10
CA VAL A 135 76.27 26.60 5.80
C VAL A 135 77.28 26.95 4.71
N TRP A 136 77.96 25.96 4.15
CA TRP A 136 78.82 26.13 2.99
C TRP A 136 78.04 25.89 1.71
N ILE A 137 78.36 26.67 0.68
CA ILE A 137 77.77 26.56 -0.66
C ILE A 137 78.90 26.55 -1.67
N ARG A 138 78.88 25.54 -2.54
CA ARG A 138 79.71 25.46 -3.74
C ARG A 138 78.82 25.27 -4.96
N SER A 139 78.95 26.16 -5.94
CA SER A 139 78.11 26.13 -7.14
C SER A 139 78.81 26.84 -8.29
N GLY A 140 79.14 26.10 -9.35
CA GLY A 140 79.97 26.61 -10.44
C GLY A 140 81.30 27.17 -9.91
N ASN A 141 81.58 28.45 -10.20
CA ASN A 141 82.77 29.16 -9.74
C ASN A 141 82.62 29.77 -8.33
N TYR A 142 81.46 29.66 -7.66
CA TYR A 142 81.29 30.14 -6.29
C TYR A 142 81.71 29.10 -5.25
N SER A 143 82.44 29.55 -4.23
CA SER A 143 82.68 28.81 -2.99
C SER A 143 82.68 29.77 -1.79
N PHE A 144 81.64 29.69 -0.96
CA PHE A 144 81.46 30.58 0.19
C PHE A 144 80.66 29.91 1.30
N LYS A 145 80.63 30.53 2.49
CA LYS A 145 79.82 30.09 3.62
C LYS A 145 78.99 31.22 4.21
N PHE A 146 77.95 30.84 4.92
CA PHE A 146 77.25 31.66 5.89
C PHE A 146 77.52 31.09 7.28
N ASP A 147 77.77 31.95 8.26
CA ASP A 147 78.20 31.55 9.60
C ASP A 147 77.38 32.30 10.63
N ARG A 148 76.55 31.58 11.39
CA ARG A 148 75.63 32.20 12.36
C ARG A 148 76.37 32.95 13.48
N GLY A 149 77.61 32.57 13.78
CA GLY A 149 78.43 33.23 14.81
C GLY A 149 79.04 34.56 14.35
N GLU A 150 79.04 34.84 13.04
CA GLU A 150 79.60 36.04 12.47
C GLU A 150 78.58 37.18 12.34
N ARG A 151 79.05 38.42 12.33
CA ARG A 151 78.20 39.61 12.20
C ARG A 151 77.41 39.58 10.89
N LEU A 152 76.09 39.70 10.97
CA LEU A 152 75.15 39.47 9.85
C LEU A 152 75.39 38.14 9.10
N GLY A 153 76.02 37.15 9.72
CA GLY A 153 76.57 36.00 9.02
C GLY A 153 75.53 35.02 8.45
N MET A 154 74.25 35.17 8.81
CA MET A 154 73.13 34.50 8.13
C MET A 154 72.81 35.08 6.74
N ILE A 155 73.26 36.30 6.42
CA ILE A 155 72.97 37.00 5.15
C ILE A 155 74.19 37.60 4.46
N ALA A 156 75.34 37.65 5.14
CA ALA A 156 76.59 38.15 4.61
C ALA A 156 77.50 36.97 4.25
N PRO A 157 77.71 36.67 2.97
CA PRO A 157 78.52 35.52 2.57
C PRO A 157 80.00 35.77 2.83
N ILE A 158 80.72 34.71 3.20
CA ILE A 158 82.16 34.71 3.48
C ILE A 158 82.82 33.76 2.48
N TRP A 159 83.70 34.28 1.62
CA TRP A 159 84.46 33.44 0.68
C TRP A 159 85.31 32.41 1.42
N THR A 160 85.25 31.15 1.00
CA THR A 160 86.03 30.05 1.61
C THR A 160 86.09 28.86 0.65
N GLU A 161 87.12 28.04 0.78
CA GLU A 161 87.12 26.71 0.17
C GLU A 161 86.00 25.85 0.77
N PHE A 162 85.43 24.99 -0.07
CA PHE A 162 84.44 24.01 0.37
C PHE A 162 85.15 22.90 1.16
N PRO A 163 84.64 22.48 2.33
CA PRO A 163 85.40 21.66 3.27
C PRO A 163 85.55 20.18 2.87
N MET A 164 85.06 19.79 1.70
CA MET A 164 85.12 18.43 1.17
C MET A 164 85.16 18.44 -0.36
N ALA A 165 85.47 17.30 -0.98
CA ALA A 165 85.39 17.17 -2.43
C ALA A 165 83.93 17.25 -2.87
N ALA A 166 83.60 18.27 -3.69
CA ALA A 166 82.28 18.40 -4.30
C ALA A 166 82.25 17.78 -5.69
N GLU A 167 81.09 17.26 -6.08
CA GLU A 167 80.86 16.74 -7.43
C GLU A 167 80.95 17.87 -8.46
N LYS A 168 81.58 17.59 -9.61
CA LYS A 168 81.65 18.56 -10.72
C LYS A 168 80.26 18.75 -11.33
N ASN A 169 79.96 19.99 -11.74
CA ASN A 169 78.68 20.37 -12.36
C ASN A 169 77.45 20.12 -11.47
N CYS A 170 77.65 20.14 -10.15
CA CYS A 170 76.58 20.12 -9.17
C CYS A 170 76.70 21.34 -8.26
N THR A 171 75.57 21.74 -7.69
CA THR A 171 75.53 22.62 -6.52
C THR A 171 75.56 21.76 -5.27
N SER A 172 76.56 21.99 -4.43
CA SER A 172 76.74 21.33 -3.14
C SER A 172 76.52 22.31 -2.00
N ILE A 173 75.64 21.97 -1.08
CA ILE A 173 75.35 22.76 0.13
C ILE A 173 75.61 21.86 1.33
N LEU A 174 76.54 22.26 2.20
CA LEU A 174 76.86 21.52 3.42
C LEU A 174 76.37 22.32 4.62
N LEU A 175 75.56 21.69 5.47
CA LEU A 175 75.11 22.25 6.74
C LEU A 175 75.86 21.53 7.86
N GLU A 176 76.55 22.28 8.71
CA GLU A 176 77.06 21.76 9.99
C GLU A 176 75.94 21.86 11.03
N VAL A 177 75.42 20.71 11.44
CA VAL A 177 74.30 20.60 12.36
C VAL A 177 74.72 21.12 13.73
N SER A 178 73.95 22.09 14.23
CA SER A 178 74.22 22.79 15.49
C SER A 178 74.17 21.84 16.67
N LYS A 179 74.96 22.13 17.71
CA LYS A 179 75.01 21.30 18.93
C LYS A 179 73.67 21.22 19.67
N GLY A 180 72.79 22.22 19.49
CA GLY A 180 71.46 22.28 20.09
C GLY A 180 70.37 21.60 19.26
N CYS A 181 70.68 21.09 18.06
CA CYS A 181 69.71 20.41 17.21
C CYS A 181 69.36 19.02 17.77
N ASN A 182 68.08 18.66 17.73
CA ASN A 182 67.62 17.32 18.03
C ASN A 182 67.94 16.37 16.85
N GLU A 183 69.15 15.81 16.83
CA GLU A 183 69.62 14.91 15.75
C GLU A 183 68.67 13.71 15.51
N PRO A 184 68.16 13.00 16.54
CA PRO A 184 67.18 11.93 16.33
C PRO A 184 65.93 12.37 15.55
N GLU A 185 65.37 13.54 15.89
CA GLU A 185 64.19 14.09 15.21
C GLU A 185 64.49 14.46 13.75
N LEU A 186 65.68 14.99 13.48
CA LEU A 186 66.13 15.28 12.11
C LEU A 186 66.27 13.99 11.28
N ILE A 187 66.94 12.97 11.83
CA ILE A 187 67.13 11.68 11.15
C ILE A 187 65.79 11.02 10.87
N GLU A 188 64.89 11.01 11.86
CA GLU A 188 63.54 10.47 11.70
C GLU A 188 62.76 11.21 10.61
N ALA A 189 62.89 12.53 10.52
CA ALA A 189 62.21 13.32 9.49
C ALA A 189 62.76 13.10 8.08
N ILE A 190 64.06 12.84 7.93
CA ILE A 190 64.65 12.44 6.65
C ILE A 190 64.12 11.05 6.26
N ARG A 191 64.08 10.10 7.21
CA ARG A 191 63.59 8.73 6.97
C ARG A 191 62.09 8.66 6.63
N ASN A 192 61.28 9.48 7.29
CA ASN A 192 59.83 9.51 7.14
C ASN A 192 59.35 10.64 6.21
N PHE A 193 60.23 11.14 5.34
CA PHE A 193 59.88 12.22 4.42
C PHE A 193 58.74 11.81 3.48
N ASP A 194 57.73 12.69 3.34
CA ASP A 194 56.62 12.45 2.43
C ASP A 194 57.02 12.72 0.97
N HIS A 195 57.42 11.65 0.30
CA HIS A 195 57.84 11.64 -1.09
C HIS A 195 56.74 12.03 -2.10
N ARG A 196 55.46 12.07 -1.69
CA ARG A 196 54.33 12.44 -2.57
C ARG A 196 54.38 13.91 -3.01
N SER A 197 55.17 14.74 -2.33
CA SER A 197 55.47 16.11 -2.77
C SER A 197 56.02 16.18 -4.20
N LEU A 198 56.79 15.15 -4.62
CA LEU A 198 57.38 15.06 -5.96
C LEU A 198 56.33 15.05 -7.08
N VAL A 199 55.08 14.63 -6.81
CA VAL A 199 53.96 14.64 -7.79
C VAL A 199 53.71 16.04 -8.35
N PHE A 200 53.81 17.07 -7.52
CA PHE A 200 53.43 18.44 -7.91
C PHE A 200 54.60 19.36 -8.22
N LEU A 201 55.83 18.93 -7.94
CA LEU A 201 57.03 19.69 -8.28
C LEU A 201 57.12 19.96 -9.78
N ARG A 202 57.84 20.99 -10.19
CA ARG A 202 57.84 21.42 -11.60
C ARG A 202 58.95 20.76 -12.40
N ARG A 203 60.17 20.72 -11.85
CA ARG A 203 61.41 20.36 -12.54
C ARG A 203 62.04 19.11 -11.96
N LEU A 204 62.09 19.00 -10.64
CA LEU A 204 62.72 17.88 -9.94
C LEU A 204 62.04 16.56 -10.29
N LYS A 205 62.83 15.57 -10.72
CA LYS A 205 62.37 14.24 -11.11
C LYS A 205 62.84 13.13 -10.17
N ALA A 206 63.87 13.37 -9.37
CA ALA A 206 64.37 12.41 -8.41
C ALA A 206 64.79 13.07 -7.09
N LEU A 207 64.52 12.37 -5.98
CA LEU A 207 64.94 12.74 -4.64
C LEU A 207 65.57 11.52 -3.96
N THR A 208 66.83 11.64 -3.58
CA THR A 208 67.59 10.58 -2.88
C THR A 208 67.90 11.05 -1.47
N LEU A 209 67.47 10.28 -0.47
CA LEU A 209 67.66 10.58 0.94
C LEU A 209 68.52 9.48 1.57
N SER A 210 69.62 9.85 2.21
CA SER A 210 70.56 8.90 2.81
C SER A 210 70.96 9.32 4.23
N VAL A 211 71.08 8.36 5.14
CA VAL A 211 71.49 8.56 6.53
C VAL A 211 72.57 7.54 6.88
N ALA A 212 73.78 8.02 7.18
CA ALA A 212 74.91 7.21 7.63
C ALA A 212 75.20 7.50 9.11
N GLU A 213 74.67 6.66 10.01
CA GLU A 213 74.90 6.76 11.46
C GLU A 213 76.20 6.03 11.89
N GLN A 214 76.60 4.97 11.17
CA GLN A 214 77.79 4.19 11.44
C GLN A 214 78.50 3.79 10.13
N PRO A 215 79.84 3.64 10.12
CA PRO A 215 80.57 3.16 8.96
C PRO A 215 80.02 1.79 8.50
N GLY A 216 79.51 1.72 7.27
CA GLY A 216 78.98 0.49 6.66
C GLY A 216 77.49 0.20 6.92
N LYS A 217 76.76 1.03 7.67
CA LYS A 217 75.31 0.92 7.85
C LYS A 217 74.63 2.24 7.48
N ALA A 218 74.42 2.43 6.18
CA ALA A 218 73.69 3.57 5.63
C ALA A 218 72.26 3.14 5.27
N TRP A 219 71.28 3.94 5.69
CA TRP A 219 69.94 3.90 5.11
C TRP A 219 69.93 4.81 3.88
N GLU A 220 69.30 4.37 2.80
CA GLU A 220 69.10 5.16 1.60
C GLU A 220 67.70 4.85 1.05
N SER A 221 67.01 5.88 0.58
CA SER A 221 65.74 5.77 -0.14
C SER A 221 65.76 6.71 -1.32
N THR A 222 65.41 6.20 -2.50
CA THR A 222 65.36 6.98 -3.72
C THR A 222 63.95 7.00 -4.26
N VAL A 223 63.41 8.19 -4.49
CA VAL A 223 62.11 8.38 -5.15
C VAL A 223 62.30 9.05 -6.49
N THR A 224 61.80 8.41 -7.54
CA THR A 224 61.81 8.94 -8.90
C THR A 224 60.39 9.17 -9.41
N ARG A 225 60.26 10.17 -10.27
CA ARG A 225 59.01 10.56 -10.91
C ARG A 225 59.12 10.39 -12.42
N LEU A 226 58.15 9.67 -12.97
CA LEU A 226 57.96 9.52 -14.41
C LEU A 226 56.59 10.10 -14.79
N ASP A 227 56.61 11.02 -15.74
CA ASP A 227 55.39 11.65 -16.26
C ASP A 227 55.02 10.99 -17.58
N GLU A 228 53.81 10.44 -17.66
CA GLU A 228 53.25 9.85 -18.86
C GLU A 228 52.03 10.66 -19.30
N VAL A 229 51.92 10.89 -20.59
CA VAL A 229 50.74 11.51 -21.21
C VAL A 229 50.25 10.55 -22.27
N ASP A 230 48.95 10.26 -22.26
CA ASP A 230 48.34 9.39 -23.28
C ASP A 230 48.60 9.92 -24.70
N ALA A 231 48.60 9.01 -25.68
CA ALA A 231 48.86 9.33 -27.10
C ALA A 231 47.92 10.41 -27.67
N ASP A 232 46.69 10.52 -27.14
CA ASP A 232 45.71 11.54 -27.54
C ASP A 232 45.86 12.87 -26.76
N GLY A 233 46.88 13.00 -25.92
CA GLY A 233 47.19 14.20 -25.12
C GLY A 233 46.22 14.48 -23.96
N GLY A 234 45.26 13.59 -23.70
CA GLY A 234 44.09 13.90 -22.85
C GLY A 234 44.27 13.73 -21.34
N GLN A 235 45.04 12.74 -20.88
CA GLN A 235 45.20 12.42 -19.46
C GLN A 235 46.66 12.26 -19.09
N GLU A 236 47.07 13.03 -18.09
CA GLU A 236 48.39 12.95 -17.50
C GLU A 236 48.36 11.93 -16.35
N THR A 237 49.35 11.04 -16.36
CA THR A 237 49.59 10.07 -15.29
C THR A 237 51.00 10.28 -14.75
N VAL A 238 51.11 10.38 -13.42
CA VAL A 238 52.40 10.45 -12.73
C VAL A 238 52.66 9.14 -12.02
N HIS A 239 53.86 8.58 -12.25
CA HIS A 239 54.34 7.39 -11.57
C HIS A 239 55.43 7.79 -10.60
N LEU A 240 55.22 7.50 -9.32
CA LEU A 240 56.26 7.58 -8.30
C LEU A 240 56.81 6.19 -8.04
N GLN A 241 58.11 6.02 -8.24
CA GLN A 241 58.82 4.79 -7.90
C GLN A 241 59.70 5.04 -6.69
N GLN A 242 59.56 4.21 -5.65
CA GLN A 242 60.36 4.27 -4.43
C GLN A 242 60.81 2.86 -4.05
N ASP A 243 62.12 2.62 -4.01
CA ASP A 243 62.72 1.38 -3.48
C ASP A 243 62.05 0.07 -3.98
N GLY A 244 61.65 0.03 -5.26
CA GLY A 244 60.96 -1.10 -5.90
C GLY A 244 59.43 -1.10 -5.78
N SER A 245 58.86 -0.23 -4.97
CA SER A 245 57.43 0.09 -4.96
C SER A 245 57.09 1.14 -6.03
N SER A 246 55.87 1.11 -6.55
CA SER A 246 55.40 2.07 -7.55
C SER A 246 53.95 2.44 -7.25
N GLN A 247 53.66 3.74 -7.27
CA GLN A 247 52.33 4.30 -7.08
C GLN A 247 52.00 5.23 -8.24
N ARG A 248 50.80 5.02 -8.81
CA ARG A 248 50.30 5.77 -9.97
C ARG A 248 49.29 6.82 -9.53
N TYR A 249 49.29 7.97 -10.20
CA TYR A 249 48.35 9.06 -9.98
C TYR A 249 47.79 9.58 -11.30
N LEU A 250 46.47 9.72 -11.40
CA LEU A 250 45.85 10.49 -12.48
C LEU A 250 45.80 11.96 -12.12
N ILE A 251 46.35 12.80 -12.99
CA ILE A 251 46.40 14.24 -12.78
C ILE A 251 45.25 14.93 -13.49
N ALA A 252 44.48 15.72 -12.76
CA ALA A 252 43.49 16.63 -13.32
C ALA A 252 43.89 18.07 -13.04
N ARG A 253 43.95 18.88 -14.10
CA ARG A 253 44.32 20.30 -14.04
C ARG A 253 43.10 21.20 -14.28
N HIS A 254 42.95 22.20 -13.42
CA HIS A 254 41.90 23.21 -13.53
C HIS A 254 42.52 24.60 -13.43
N ALA A 255 42.64 25.26 -14.59
CA ALA A 255 43.06 26.65 -14.65
C ALA A 255 42.04 27.54 -13.92
N LEU A 256 42.53 28.42 -13.07
CA LEU A 256 41.74 29.41 -12.37
C LEU A 256 41.65 30.66 -13.25
N GLY A 257 40.45 31.23 -13.35
CA GLY A 257 40.22 32.48 -14.08
C GLY A 257 40.76 33.69 -13.30
N GLU A 258 40.06 34.82 -13.39
CA GLU A 258 40.45 36.01 -12.62
C GLU A 258 40.27 35.78 -11.10
N LEU A 259 41.39 35.84 -10.37
CA LEU A 259 41.41 35.79 -8.91
C LEU A 259 41.53 37.21 -8.33
N PRO A 260 41.08 37.43 -7.08
CA PRO A 260 41.29 38.69 -6.38
C PRO A 260 42.77 39.09 -6.37
N TYR A 261 43.05 40.39 -6.45
CA TYR A 261 44.43 40.88 -6.35
C TYR A 261 45.03 40.51 -4.98
N GLU A 262 46.14 39.79 -5.01
CA GLU A 262 46.90 39.40 -3.82
C GLU A 262 48.36 39.85 -4.00
N PRO A 263 48.86 40.81 -3.19
CA PRO A 263 50.24 41.29 -3.25
C PRO A 263 51.27 40.16 -3.20
N LYS A 264 51.02 39.11 -2.41
CA LYS A 264 51.91 37.94 -2.29
C LYS A 264 51.95 37.05 -3.52
N ARG A 265 51.11 37.30 -4.53
CA ARG A 265 50.95 36.47 -5.74
C ARG A 265 50.99 37.30 -7.04
N SER A 266 51.45 38.55 -6.99
CA SER A 266 51.47 39.48 -8.14
C SER A 266 52.31 39.03 -9.35
N GLY A 267 53.11 37.96 -9.21
CA GLY A 267 53.93 37.37 -10.28
C GLY A 267 53.34 36.09 -10.92
N LEU A 268 52.18 35.61 -10.45
CA LEU A 268 51.50 34.45 -11.02
C LEU A 268 50.65 34.87 -12.22
N THR A 269 50.95 34.30 -13.39
CA THR A 269 50.22 34.58 -14.64
C THR A 269 49.06 33.62 -14.86
N GLU A 270 49.20 32.36 -14.42
CA GLU A 270 48.20 31.30 -14.62
C GLU A 270 48.10 30.46 -13.35
N PRO A 271 47.25 30.86 -12.39
CA PRO A 271 46.97 30.06 -11.20
C PRO A 271 46.14 28.82 -11.57
N GLU A 272 46.39 27.68 -10.92
CA GLU A 272 45.64 26.45 -11.19
C GLU A 272 45.42 25.59 -9.93
N ILE A 273 44.43 24.71 -10.00
CA ILE A 273 44.22 23.59 -9.07
C ILE A 273 44.69 22.32 -9.77
N ARG A 274 45.55 21.55 -9.09
CA ARG A 274 45.93 20.19 -9.51
C ARG A 274 45.38 19.17 -8.52
N LEU A 275 44.70 18.16 -9.06
CA LEU A 275 44.20 17.01 -8.31
C LEU A 275 44.95 15.77 -8.78
N ALA A 276 45.47 14.96 -7.85
CA ALA A 276 46.15 13.72 -8.19
C ALA A 276 45.46 12.53 -7.51
N PHE A 277 44.84 11.67 -8.31
CA PHE A 277 44.01 10.55 -7.86
C PHE A 277 44.83 9.26 -7.86
N PRO A 278 45.10 8.66 -6.69
CA PRO A 278 45.96 7.48 -6.59
C PRO A 278 45.25 6.21 -7.10
N ILE A 279 45.92 5.43 -7.95
CA ILE A 279 45.43 4.16 -8.49
C ILE A 279 46.35 3.02 -8.04
N ALA A 280 45.77 1.92 -7.59
CA ALA A 280 46.46 0.68 -7.31
C ALA A 280 46.92 -0.04 -8.60
N ARG A 281 47.70 -1.12 -8.45
CA ARG A 281 48.29 -1.87 -9.58
C ARG A 281 47.24 -2.56 -10.47
N ASP A 282 46.11 -2.94 -9.88
CA ASP A 282 44.95 -3.54 -10.53
C ASP A 282 44.09 -2.52 -11.31
N GLY A 283 44.41 -1.22 -11.21
CA GLY A 283 43.64 -0.15 -11.84
C GLY A 283 42.50 0.39 -10.97
N LEU A 284 42.33 -0.11 -9.74
CA LEU A 284 41.30 0.36 -8.82
C LEU A 284 41.74 1.61 -8.04
N PRO A 285 40.79 2.41 -7.53
CA PRO A 285 41.10 3.57 -6.69
C PRO A 285 41.81 3.14 -5.40
N HIS A 286 42.93 3.79 -5.07
CA HIS A 286 43.61 3.58 -3.80
C HIS A 286 43.09 4.59 -2.75
N VAL A 287 42.07 4.19 -1.99
CA VAL A 287 41.28 5.10 -1.13
C VAL A 287 41.89 5.25 0.28
N VAL A 288 43.00 5.98 0.38
CA VAL A 288 43.60 6.36 1.68
C VAL A 288 43.61 7.88 1.86
N PRO A 289 43.61 8.41 3.10
CA PRO A 289 43.75 9.85 3.33
C PRO A 289 45.02 10.43 2.67
N GLN A 290 44.86 11.58 2.03
CA GLN A 290 45.89 12.25 1.25
C GLN A 290 46.13 13.68 1.74
N GLN A 291 47.37 14.14 1.56
CA GLN A 291 47.81 15.47 1.96
C GLN A 291 47.31 16.56 1.00
N VAL A 292 47.13 17.77 1.52
CA VAL A 292 46.91 18.99 0.72
C VAL A 292 48.21 19.77 0.63
N TYR A 293 48.50 20.35 -0.53
CA TYR A 293 49.75 20.99 -0.89
C TYR A 293 49.54 22.45 -1.29
N ALA A 294 50.51 23.26 -0.92
CA ALA A 294 50.81 24.54 -1.58
C ALA A 294 52.26 24.47 -2.05
N PHE A 295 52.48 23.66 -3.09
CA PHE A 295 53.77 23.09 -3.54
C PHE A 295 54.41 22.13 -2.53
N LEU A 296 54.39 22.48 -1.25
CA LEU A 296 54.81 21.63 -0.14
C LEU A 296 53.59 21.08 0.62
N PRO A 297 53.72 19.92 1.30
CA PRO A 297 52.65 19.37 2.11
C PRO A 297 52.29 20.33 3.24
N ILE A 298 50.99 20.58 3.41
CA ILE A 298 50.43 21.38 4.51
C ILE A 298 50.01 20.44 5.64
N ARG A 299 48.92 19.69 5.41
CA ARG A 299 48.40 18.63 6.29
C ARG A 299 47.31 17.81 5.56
N ASP A 300 46.88 16.74 6.21
CA ASP A 300 45.72 15.95 5.80
C ASP A 300 44.42 16.71 6.18
N TYR A 301 43.53 16.84 5.20
CA TYR A 301 42.18 17.43 5.32
C TYR A 301 41.08 16.41 4.99
N GLY A 302 41.38 15.11 5.00
CA GLY A 302 40.45 14.01 4.78
C GLY A 302 40.17 13.65 3.31
N PHE A 303 40.83 14.28 2.35
CA PHE A 303 40.68 13.95 0.92
C PHE A 303 41.26 12.57 0.61
N LYS A 304 40.69 11.87 -0.38
CA LYS A 304 41.18 10.58 -0.89
C LYS A 304 42.08 10.73 -2.14
N PHE A 305 42.41 11.96 -2.48
CA PHE A 305 43.27 12.37 -3.59
C PHE A 305 44.14 13.53 -3.12
N LEU A 306 45.32 13.69 -3.71
CA LEU A 306 46.20 14.81 -3.40
C LEU A 306 45.63 16.09 -4.04
N LEU A 307 45.61 17.19 -3.29
CA LEU A 307 45.14 18.50 -3.76
C LEU A 307 46.29 19.50 -3.69
N GLN A 308 46.66 20.11 -4.81
CA GLN A 308 47.59 21.23 -4.86
C GLN A 308 46.90 22.47 -5.41
N ALA A 309 47.10 23.61 -4.73
CA ALA A 309 46.77 24.94 -5.23
C ALA A 309 47.66 26.00 -4.58
N ASP A 310 47.66 27.23 -5.11
CA ASP A 310 48.49 28.34 -4.65
C ASP A 310 47.97 29.03 -3.38
N PHE A 311 47.63 28.26 -2.35
CA PHE A 311 47.06 28.79 -1.11
C PHE A 311 48.00 29.77 -0.41
N ILE A 312 47.41 30.79 0.22
CA ILE A 312 48.05 31.61 1.25
C ILE A 312 47.99 30.85 2.56
N LEU A 313 49.13 30.65 3.20
CA LEU A 313 49.24 29.89 4.45
C LEU A 313 49.29 30.84 5.65
N THR A 314 48.96 30.32 6.83
CA THR A 314 49.20 30.99 8.10
C THR A 314 50.71 31.19 8.35
N ALA A 315 51.10 32.07 9.28
CA ALA A 315 52.51 32.38 9.53
C ALA A 315 53.39 31.16 9.84
N ASN A 316 52.84 30.16 10.54
CA ASN A 316 53.51 28.89 10.83
C ASN A 316 53.49 27.87 9.66
N ARG A 317 52.82 28.19 8.55
CA ARG A 317 52.68 27.39 7.32
C ARG A 317 52.02 26.01 7.45
N GLU A 318 51.42 25.70 8.59
CA GLU A 318 50.73 24.42 8.84
C GLU A 318 49.23 24.44 8.48
N GLY A 319 48.70 25.60 8.09
CA GLY A 319 47.29 25.79 7.76
C GLY A 319 47.07 26.79 6.63
N ILE A 320 45.90 26.71 6.01
CA ILE A 320 45.43 27.67 5.01
C ILE A 320 44.85 28.88 5.75
N ASP A 321 45.27 30.10 5.36
CA ASP A 321 44.75 31.33 5.93
C ASP A 321 43.27 31.51 5.57
N ARG A 322 42.41 31.38 6.59
CA ARG A 322 40.95 31.50 6.45
C ARG A 322 40.47 32.93 6.24
N SER A 323 41.32 33.95 6.39
CA SER A 323 40.94 35.35 6.17
C SER A 323 41.19 35.82 4.73
N SER A 324 41.96 35.05 3.95
CA SER A 324 42.39 35.43 2.61
C SER A 324 41.27 35.32 1.57
N ALA A 325 40.95 36.42 0.88
CA ALA A 325 40.00 36.44 -0.23
C ALA A 325 40.48 35.57 -1.42
N TRP A 326 41.79 35.50 -1.64
CA TRP A 326 42.42 34.63 -2.65
C TRP A 326 42.10 33.16 -2.40
N ASN A 327 42.28 32.69 -1.15
CA ASN A 327 41.98 31.31 -0.79
C ASN A 327 40.51 30.96 -0.98
N HIS A 328 39.60 31.85 -0.56
CA HIS A 328 38.16 31.65 -0.77
C HIS A 328 37.78 31.58 -2.24
N ALA A 329 38.45 32.37 -3.10
CA ALA A 329 38.26 32.26 -4.55
C ALA A 329 38.71 30.89 -5.06
N ILE A 330 39.88 30.38 -4.66
CA ILE A 330 40.32 29.01 -4.99
C ILE A 330 39.29 27.97 -4.51
N LEU A 331 38.82 28.08 -3.27
CA LEU A 331 37.83 27.17 -2.69
C LEU A 331 36.55 27.12 -3.53
N LYS A 332 36.09 28.27 -4.04
CA LYS A 332 34.90 28.37 -4.90
C LYS A 332 35.07 27.64 -6.23
N HIS A 333 36.29 27.55 -6.76
CA HIS A 333 36.60 26.82 -7.99
C HIS A 333 36.81 25.31 -7.79
N LEU A 334 37.07 24.86 -6.56
CA LEU A 334 37.38 23.47 -6.26
C LEU A 334 36.28 22.46 -6.67
N PRO A 335 34.98 22.70 -6.41
CA PRO A 335 33.91 21.81 -6.91
C PRO A 335 33.94 21.62 -8.43
N ALA A 336 34.17 22.71 -9.19
CA ALA A 336 34.26 22.66 -10.64
C ALA A 336 35.51 21.90 -11.13
N ALA A 337 36.62 22.01 -10.41
CA ALA A 337 37.83 21.22 -10.68
C ALA A 337 37.58 19.71 -10.48
N ILE A 338 36.90 19.33 -9.41
CA ILE A 338 36.52 17.93 -9.13
C ILE A 338 35.55 17.42 -10.20
N LEU A 339 34.52 18.18 -10.56
CA LEU A 339 33.57 17.81 -11.62
C LEU A 339 34.27 17.60 -12.97
N LYS A 340 35.25 18.45 -13.30
CA LYS A 340 36.06 18.29 -14.52
C LYS A 340 36.84 16.97 -14.50
N ALA A 341 37.41 16.59 -13.36
CA ALA A 341 38.10 15.30 -13.20
C ALA A 341 37.14 14.12 -13.37
N ILE A 342 35.96 14.18 -12.76
CA ILE A 342 34.92 13.14 -12.86
C ILE A 342 34.50 12.91 -14.32
N ARG A 343 34.29 13.98 -15.09
CA ARG A 343 33.97 13.88 -16.52
C ARG A 343 35.07 13.18 -17.32
N ALA A 344 36.34 13.44 -16.99
CA ALA A 344 37.45 12.73 -17.61
C ALA A 344 37.42 11.22 -17.26
N PHE A 345 37.10 10.87 -16.02
CA PHE A 345 36.98 9.47 -15.58
C PHE A 345 35.83 8.73 -16.26
N ASN A 346 34.69 9.38 -16.47
CA ASN A 346 33.53 8.79 -17.13
C ASN A 346 33.79 8.42 -18.59
N SER A 347 34.75 9.07 -19.25
CA SER A 347 35.16 8.72 -20.62
C SER A 347 36.07 7.49 -20.72
N ARG A 348 36.35 6.82 -19.59
CA ARG A 348 37.45 5.84 -19.42
C ARG A 348 37.06 4.72 -18.46
N ARG A 349 38.01 3.83 -18.15
CA ARG A 349 37.84 2.65 -17.26
C ARG A 349 37.43 2.97 -15.81
N LEU A 350 37.50 4.23 -15.39
CA LEU A 350 37.19 4.62 -14.01
C LEU A 350 35.72 5.03 -13.81
N CYS A 351 34.89 5.03 -14.85
CA CYS A 351 33.50 5.48 -14.82
C CYS A 351 32.65 4.87 -13.68
N TYR A 352 32.91 3.62 -13.31
CA TYR A 352 32.16 2.91 -12.27
C TYR A 352 32.76 3.00 -10.85
N ILE A 353 34.01 3.45 -10.73
CA ILE A 353 34.80 3.34 -9.49
C ILE A 353 35.32 4.67 -8.96
N TRP A 354 35.36 5.73 -9.78
CA TRP A 354 35.69 7.07 -9.33
C TRP A 354 34.86 7.58 -8.13
N PRO A 355 33.58 7.19 -7.92
CA PRO A 355 32.81 7.69 -6.80
C PRO A 355 33.47 7.38 -5.44
N ARG A 356 34.29 6.33 -5.34
CA ARG A 356 35.06 6.00 -4.13
C ARG A 356 36.03 7.10 -3.68
N TYR A 357 36.49 7.97 -4.59
CA TYR A 357 37.28 9.15 -4.21
C TYR A 357 36.47 10.25 -3.53
N LEU A 358 35.14 10.21 -3.64
CA LEU A 358 34.23 11.19 -3.06
C LEU A 358 33.77 10.86 -1.64
N GLN A 359 34.24 9.77 -1.01
CA GLN A 359 33.90 9.44 0.39
C GLN A 359 33.93 10.71 1.24
N LEU A 360 32.74 11.15 1.66
CA LEU A 360 32.54 12.49 2.18
C LEU A 360 33.43 12.68 3.39
N ARG A 361 34.25 13.73 3.34
CA ARG A 361 35.22 14.03 4.40
C ARG A 361 34.47 14.15 5.73
N PRO A 362 35.02 13.64 6.84
CA PRO A 362 34.38 13.81 8.14
C PRO A 362 34.14 15.30 8.41
N PRO A 363 33.04 15.68 9.08
CA PRO A 363 32.73 17.08 9.35
C PRO A 363 33.84 17.67 10.24
N MET A 364 34.73 18.42 9.60
CA MET A 364 35.84 19.11 10.24
C MET A 364 35.56 20.61 10.24
N SER A 365 35.81 21.28 11.36
CA SER A 365 35.84 22.75 11.43
C SER A 365 37.14 23.27 10.83
N ASP A 366 37.30 23.04 9.52
CA ASP A 366 38.46 23.46 8.74
C ASP A 366 38.12 24.47 7.65
N PHE A 367 39.12 24.87 6.87
CA PHE A 367 38.97 25.81 5.76
C PHE A 367 37.96 25.35 4.70
N PHE A 368 37.73 24.04 4.58
CA PHE A 368 36.87 23.41 3.59
C PHE A 368 35.53 22.95 4.17
N ALA A 369 35.11 23.40 5.35
CA ALA A 369 33.93 22.90 6.06
C ALA A 369 32.61 22.94 5.23
N GLY A 370 32.48 23.83 4.25
CA GLY A 370 31.32 23.92 3.35
C GLY A 370 31.45 23.19 2.01
N LEU A 371 32.63 22.65 1.69
CA LEU A 371 32.91 22.07 0.36
C LEU A 371 32.05 20.84 0.06
N ASN A 372 31.83 19.96 1.05
CA ASN A 372 31.09 18.71 0.83
C ASN A 372 29.65 19.00 0.40
N SER A 373 28.97 19.93 1.08
CA SER A 373 27.59 20.31 0.75
C SER A 373 27.49 20.92 -0.64
N GLU A 374 28.42 21.81 -0.99
CA GLU A 374 28.43 22.44 -2.32
C GLU A 374 28.78 21.43 -3.43
N LEU A 375 29.69 20.50 -3.16
CA LEU A 375 30.05 19.44 -4.09
C LEU A 375 28.87 18.48 -4.31
N ILE A 376 28.19 18.02 -3.25
CA ILE A 376 27.00 17.19 -3.36
C ILE A 376 25.92 17.91 -4.19
N ARG A 377 25.65 19.18 -3.87
CA ARG A 377 24.68 20.00 -4.59
C ARG A 377 25.03 20.06 -6.08
N LEU A 378 26.28 20.43 -6.40
CA LEU A 378 26.75 20.50 -7.78
C LEU A 378 26.62 19.15 -8.49
N LEU A 379 27.08 18.05 -7.89
CA LEU A 379 27.04 16.73 -8.52
C LEU A 379 25.61 16.22 -8.75
N SER A 380 24.68 16.54 -7.84
CA SER A 380 23.26 16.16 -7.99
C SER A 380 22.57 16.83 -9.18
N GLU A 381 23.12 17.96 -9.66
CA GLU A 381 22.60 18.79 -10.75
C GLU A 381 23.29 18.49 -12.11
N GLN A 382 24.16 17.49 -12.20
CA GLN A 382 24.97 17.21 -13.39
C GLN A 382 24.80 15.77 -13.89
N ASP A 383 24.86 15.58 -15.22
CA ASP A 383 24.81 14.27 -15.86
C ASP A 383 26.17 13.58 -15.71
N ILE A 384 26.33 12.75 -14.68
CA ILE A 384 27.62 12.18 -14.28
C ILE A 384 27.58 10.68 -13.96
N LEU A 385 26.41 10.07 -13.86
CA LEU A 385 26.28 8.63 -13.58
C LEU A 385 25.71 7.92 -14.80
N GLU A 386 26.24 6.75 -15.10
CA GLU A 386 25.74 5.96 -16.21
C GLU A 386 24.43 5.24 -15.84
N SER A 387 23.43 5.35 -16.71
CA SER A 387 22.22 4.54 -16.67
C SER A 387 22.46 3.14 -17.26
N ALA A 388 21.59 2.18 -16.97
CA ALA A 388 21.63 0.87 -17.62
C ALA A 388 21.44 0.92 -19.16
N ALA A 389 21.06 2.08 -19.72
CA ALA A 389 21.01 2.32 -21.17
C ALA A 389 22.37 2.70 -21.79
N GLY A 390 23.44 2.88 -20.99
CA GLY A 390 24.80 3.22 -21.47
C GLY A 390 25.08 4.72 -21.67
N GLY A 391 24.23 5.61 -21.15
CA GLY A 391 24.39 7.06 -21.23
C GLY A 391 24.44 7.71 -19.84
N THR A 392 25.10 8.87 -19.72
CA THR A 392 25.15 9.64 -18.46
C THR A 392 23.83 10.36 -18.19
N GLU A 393 23.34 10.27 -16.96
CA GLU A 393 22.08 10.87 -16.50
C GLU A 393 22.26 11.58 -15.15
N LEU A 394 21.26 12.42 -14.82
CA LEU A 394 21.16 13.08 -13.52
C LEU A 394 20.98 12.03 -12.41
N PRO A 395 21.71 12.12 -11.28
CA PRO A 395 21.50 11.25 -10.13
C PRO A 395 20.04 11.18 -9.68
N SER A 396 19.33 12.32 -9.66
CA SER A 396 17.94 12.41 -9.22
C SER A 396 16.92 11.70 -10.12
N ARG A 397 17.30 11.37 -11.37
CA ARG A 397 16.50 10.59 -12.33
C ARG A 397 16.79 9.09 -12.26
N LEU A 398 17.91 8.73 -11.65
CA LEU A 398 18.34 7.35 -11.53
C LEU A 398 17.77 6.69 -10.26
N GLN A 399 17.56 5.39 -10.38
CA GLN A 399 17.17 4.52 -9.30
C GLN A 399 18.18 3.39 -9.14
N HIS A 400 18.63 3.19 -7.91
CA HIS A 400 19.32 1.97 -7.54
C HIS A 400 18.28 0.87 -7.31
N VAL A 401 18.47 -0.26 -7.97
CA VAL A 401 17.62 -1.44 -7.80
C VAL A 401 18.22 -2.29 -6.68
N PRO A 402 17.57 -2.50 -5.53
CA PRO A 402 18.08 -3.38 -4.49
C PRO A 402 18.31 -4.80 -4.97
N GLU A 403 19.25 -5.54 -4.35
CA GLU A 403 19.60 -6.91 -4.71
C GLU A 403 18.39 -7.86 -4.72
N GLN A 404 17.42 -7.65 -3.82
CA GLN A 404 16.18 -8.43 -3.76
C GLN A 404 15.28 -8.30 -5.02
N PHE A 405 15.53 -7.33 -5.91
CA PHE A 405 14.79 -7.14 -7.17
C PHE A 405 15.66 -7.45 -8.40
N ARG A 406 16.79 -8.13 -8.20
CA ARG A 406 17.71 -8.56 -9.25
C ARG A 406 17.65 -10.08 -9.42
N ASP A 407 18.07 -10.56 -10.57
CA ASP A 407 18.23 -11.99 -10.83
C ASP A 407 19.60 -12.52 -10.33
N SER A 408 19.86 -13.80 -10.59
CA SER A 408 21.11 -14.49 -10.24
C SER A 408 22.35 -13.88 -10.90
N GLU A 409 22.20 -13.12 -11.99
CA GLU A 409 23.27 -12.42 -12.70
C GLU A 409 23.41 -10.95 -12.23
N ASN A 410 22.77 -10.58 -11.13
CA ASN A 410 22.74 -9.22 -10.58
C ASN A 410 22.09 -8.19 -11.53
N CYS A 411 21.26 -8.64 -12.47
CA CYS A 411 20.52 -7.78 -13.39
C CYS A 411 19.12 -7.48 -12.83
N PRO A 412 18.61 -6.23 -12.91
CA PRO A 412 17.26 -5.91 -12.46
C PRO A 412 16.18 -6.75 -13.17
N LEU A 413 15.27 -7.37 -12.39
CA LEU A 413 14.15 -8.17 -12.90
C LEU A 413 13.11 -7.34 -13.68
N THR A 414 13.19 -6.02 -13.69
CA THR A 414 12.31 -5.15 -14.47
C THR A 414 13.08 -4.37 -15.52
N LEU A 415 14.32 -4.77 -15.84
CA LEU A 415 15.12 -4.15 -16.89
C LEU A 415 14.50 -4.44 -18.27
N CYS A 416 14.04 -3.38 -18.92
CA CYS A 416 13.50 -3.39 -20.27
C CYS A 416 13.80 -2.04 -20.94
N LYS A 417 13.42 -1.88 -22.21
CA LYS A 417 13.66 -0.65 -22.99
C LYS A 417 13.16 0.63 -22.33
N LYS A 418 12.15 0.55 -21.45
CA LYS A 418 11.56 1.71 -20.76
C LYS A 418 12.25 2.05 -19.45
N THR A 419 12.74 1.06 -18.73
CA THR A 419 13.33 1.21 -17.39
C THR A 419 14.85 1.36 -17.42
N GLN A 420 15.52 0.94 -18.50
CA GLN A 420 16.99 1.02 -18.64
C GLN A 420 17.58 2.43 -18.44
N SER A 421 16.85 3.49 -18.81
CA SER A 421 17.29 4.88 -18.59
C SER A 421 17.03 5.39 -17.18
N LYS A 422 16.12 4.74 -16.44
CA LYS A 422 15.75 5.04 -15.06
C LYS A 422 16.69 4.36 -14.07
N TYR A 423 17.31 3.24 -14.43
CA TYR A 423 18.15 2.48 -13.50
C TYR A 423 19.61 2.89 -13.58
N LEU A 424 20.24 3.00 -12.41
CA LEU A 424 21.69 3.09 -12.30
C LEU A 424 22.32 1.85 -12.95
N SER A 425 23.39 2.03 -13.71
CA SER A 425 24.08 0.93 -14.41
C SER A 425 24.45 -0.20 -13.43
N PRO A 426 24.20 -1.48 -13.76
CA PRO A 426 24.53 -2.61 -12.89
C PRO A 426 26.05 -2.82 -12.72
N ASN A 427 26.86 -2.12 -13.51
CA ASN A 427 28.32 -2.10 -13.40
C ASN A 427 28.81 -1.34 -12.17
N TYR A 428 27.97 -0.50 -11.55
CA TYR A 428 28.27 0.13 -10.28
C TYR A 428 28.13 -0.87 -9.13
N ASP A 429 29.11 -0.87 -8.23
CA ASP A 429 29.14 -1.73 -7.05
C ASP A 429 28.03 -1.34 -6.06
N SER A 430 27.37 -2.33 -5.44
CA SER A 430 26.33 -2.09 -4.43
C SER A 430 26.91 -1.52 -3.14
N GLU A 431 28.19 -1.76 -2.84
CA GLU A 431 28.88 -1.18 -1.68
C GLU A 431 28.94 0.36 -1.72
N ASP A 432 28.90 0.94 -2.93
CA ASP A 432 28.97 2.39 -3.14
C ASP A 432 27.59 3.10 -3.00
N TRP A 433 26.54 2.36 -2.61
CA TRP A 433 25.16 2.86 -2.54
C TRP A 433 24.98 4.15 -1.72
N LEU A 434 25.54 4.21 -0.51
CA LEU A 434 25.40 5.39 0.37
C LEU A 434 25.91 6.66 -0.30
N LEU A 435 26.90 6.53 -1.17
CA LEU A 435 27.46 7.65 -1.90
C LEU A 435 26.53 8.12 -3.02
N PHE A 436 25.96 7.19 -3.79
CA PHE A 436 24.95 7.50 -4.80
C PHE A 436 23.70 8.14 -4.18
N GLN A 437 23.26 7.64 -3.03
CA GLN A 437 22.17 8.22 -2.26
C GLN A 437 22.47 9.66 -1.85
N SER A 438 23.71 9.94 -1.41
CA SER A 438 24.11 11.28 -0.98
C SER A 438 24.03 12.34 -2.10
N ILE A 439 24.24 11.94 -3.36
CA ILE A 439 24.15 12.82 -4.53
C ILE A 439 22.78 12.79 -5.24
N GLY A 440 21.80 12.07 -4.68
CA GLY A 440 20.40 12.14 -5.09
C GLY A 440 19.84 10.93 -5.84
N VAL A 441 20.60 9.84 -6.00
CA VAL A 441 20.06 8.59 -6.55
C VAL A 441 19.03 8.02 -5.57
N LYS A 442 17.89 7.59 -6.09
CA LYS A 442 16.80 7.06 -5.27
C LYS A 442 16.87 5.54 -5.18
N GLU A 443 16.51 4.97 -4.05
CA GLU A 443 16.33 3.52 -3.96
C GLU A 443 14.98 3.13 -4.55
N MET A 444 14.92 2.01 -5.26
CA MET A 444 13.67 1.45 -5.72
C MET A 444 12.86 0.90 -4.54
N THR A 445 11.65 1.45 -4.36
CA THR A 445 10.65 0.95 -3.42
C THR A 445 9.91 -0.28 -3.97
N VAL A 446 9.28 -1.07 -3.11
CA VAL A 446 8.41 -2.19 -3.52
C VAL A 446 7.27 -1.73 -4.44
N GLU A 447 6.64 -0.60 -4.14
CA GLU A 447 5.58 -0.01 -4.96
C GLU A 447 6.09 0.36 -6.36
N GLY A 448 7.27 0.97 -6.41
CA GLY A 448 7.99 1.26 -7.66
C GLY A 448 8.31 0.01 -8.46
N PHE A 449 8.76 -1.06 -7.81
CA PHE A 449 9.01 -2.36 -8.45
C PHE A 449 7.73 -2.93 -9.08
N ILE A 450 6.61 -2.98 -8.33
CA ILE A 450 5.33 -3.48 -8.85
C ILE A 450 4.85 -2.64 -10.05
N GLN A 451 5.04 -1.32 -9.99
CA GLN A 451 4.71 -0.42 -11.10
C GLN A 451 5.58 -0.69 -12.33
N ASP A 452 6.89 -0.91 -12.14
CA ASP A 452 7.81 -1.21 -13.24
C ASP A 452 7.53 -2.61 -13.83
N VAL A 453 7.12 -3.60 -13.01
CA VAL A 453 6.60 -4.91 -13.49
C VAL A 453 5.36 -4.71 -14.35
N ARG A 454 4.38 -3.94 -13.88
CA ARG A 454 3.17 -3.65 -14.66
C ARG A 454 3.51 -3.05 -16.02
N GLN A 455 4.37 -2.03 -16.03
CA GLN A 455 4.80 -1.40 -17.27
C GLN A 455 5.54 -2.37 -18.20
N PHE A 456 6.32 -3.29 -17.63
CA PHE A 456 7.03 -4.29 -18.43
C PHE A 456 6.06 -5.27 -19.09
N VAL A 457 5.11 -5.80 -18.32
CA VAL A 457 4.10 -6.76 -18.80
C VAL A 457 3.15 -6.14 -19.82
N GLU A 458 2.64 -4.93 -19.56
CA GLU A 458 1.67 -4.26 -20.42
C GLU A 458 2.32 -3.55 -21.63
N GLY A 459 3.52 -2.98 -21.44
CA GLY A 459 4.19 -2.18 -22.46
C GLY A 459 5.11 -2.97 -23.39
N TYR A 460 5.71 -4.06 -22.89
CA TYR A 460 6.64 -4.91 -23.66
C TYR A 460 6.35 -6.41 -23.42
N PRO A 461 5.12 -6.87 -23.69
CA PRO A 461 4.69 -8.24 -23.41
C PRO A 461 5.59 -9.28 -24.10
N ASP A 462 5.98 -9.05 -25.35
CA ASP A 462 6.82 -10.01 -26.09
C ASP A 462 8.21 -10.17 -25.45
N GLU A 463 8.79 -9.09 -24.94
CA GLU A 463 10.09 -9.14 -24.25
C GLU A 463 9.99 -9.82 -22.88
N PHE A 464 8.91 -9.58 -22.14
CA PHE A 464 8.64 -10.26 -20.87
C PHE A 464 8.42 -11.77 -21.07
N ARG A 465 7.61 -12.14 -22.06
CA ARG A 465 7.24 -13.55 -22.37
C ARG A 465 8.40 -14.33 -22.98
N ALA A 466 9.35 -13.66 -23.62
CA ALA A 466 10.55 -14.28 -24.20
C ALA A 466 11.69 -14.50 -23.18
N LYS A 467 11.53 -14.10 -21.91
CA LYS A 467 12.52 -14.38 -20.86
C LYS A 467 12.66 -15.88 -20.62
N SER A 468 13.83 -16.29 -20.13
CA SER A 468 14.13 -17.70 -19.87
C SER A 468 13.27 -18.26 -18.72
N CYS A 469 13.13 -19.58 -18.67
CA CYS A 469 12.45 -20.25 -17.56
C CYS A 469 13.11 -19.94 -16.21
N GLU A 470 14.45 -19.87 -16.16
CA GLU A 470 15.22 -19.50 -14.96
C GLU A 470 14.86 -18.08 -14.49
N TRP A 471 14.80 -17.13 -15.42
CA TRP A 471 14.40 -15.76 -15.11
C TRP A 471 12.96 -15.71 -14.55
N HIS A 472 12.02 -16.44 -15.16
CA HIS A 472 10.64 -16.50 -14.66
C HIS A 472 10.53 -17.17 -13.29
N SER A 473 11.42 -18.11 -12.97
CA SER A 473 11.54 -18.74 -11.65
C SER A 473 12.00 -17.72 -10.60
N ASN A 474 13.08 -16.99 -10.86
CA ASN A 474 13.61 -15.93 -9.99
C ASN A 474 12.60 -14.79 -9.79
N PHE A 475 11.93 -14.37 -10.88
CA PHE A 475 10.84 -13.41 -10.83
C PHE A 475 9.70 -13.91 -9.94
N ALA A 476 9.26 -15.15 -10.11
CA ALA A 476 8.17 -15.72 -9.34
C ALA A 476 8.51 -15.84 -7.84
N GLN A 477 9.74 -16.24 -7.51
CA GLN A 477 10.23 -16.30 -6.13
C GLN A 477 10.18 -14.91 -5.47
N THR A 478 10.78 -13.93 -6.13
CA THR A 478 10.85 -12.54 -5.66
C THR A 478 9.46 -11.94 -5.49
N PHE A 479 8.62 -12.08 -6.51
CA PHE A 479 7.30 -11.47 -6.53
C PHE A 479 6.33 -12.14 -5.54
N SER A 480 6.44 -13.45 -5.34
CA SER A 480 5.70 -14.17 -4.28
C SER A 480 6.08 -13.66 -2.89
N ALA A 481 7.38 -13.49 -2.62
CA ALA A 481 7.85 -13.00 -1.32
C ALA A 481 7.31 -11.58 -1.01
N ILE A 482 7.21 -10.73 -2.03
CA ILE A 482 6.60 -9.40 -1.92
C ILE A 482 5.10 -9.52 -1.58
N LEU A 483 4.35 -10.30 -2.35
CA LEU A 483 2.90 -10.44 -2.19
C LEU A 483 2.50 -11.07 -0.85
N VAL A 484 3.28 -12.01 -0.33
CA VAL A 484 3.06 -12.61 1.00
C VAL A 484 3.20 -11.57 2.10
N ARG A 485 4.17 -10.64 1.99
CA ARG A 485 4.36 -9.56 2.95
C ARG A 485 3.37 -8.42 2.79
N ARG A 486 2.82 -8.24 1.59
CA ARG A 486 1.94 -7.12 1.20
C ARG A 486 0.70 -7.60 0.44
N PRO A 487 -0.26 -8.23 1.12
CA PRO A 487 -1.48 -8.74 0.48
C PRO A 487 -2.37 -7.62 -0.10
N THR A 488 -2.18 -6.37 0.31
CA THR A 488 -2.90 -5.20 -0.22
C THR A 488 -2.64 -4.95 -1.71
N ASP A 489 -1.49 -5.39 -2.22
CA ASP A 489 -1.11 -5.19 -3.63
C ASP A 489 -1.64 -6.31 -4.54
N LEU A 490 -2.20 -7.39 -3.96
CA LEU A 490 -2.70 -8.54 -4.69
C LEU A 490 -3.76 -8.20 -5.76
N PRO A 491 -4.76 -7.32 -5.53
CA PRO A 491 -5.73 -6.96 -6.56
C PRO A 491 -5.08 -6.31 -7.79
N ALA A 492 -4.07 -5.46 -7.57
CA ALA A 492 -3.34 -4.76 -8.62
C ALA A 492 -2.49 -5.70 -9.48
N VAL A 493 -2.02 -6.81 -8.91
CA VAL A 493 -1.25 -7.85 -9.60
C VAL A 493 -2.15 -8.85 -10.31
N LYS A 494 -3.31 -9.18 -9.74
CA LYS A 494 -4.29 -10.10 -10.38
C LYS A 494 -4.82 -9.59 -11.71
N SER A 495 -4.68 -8.30 -12.01
CA SER A 495 -5.06 -7.70 -13.30
C SER A 495 -3.95 -7.77 -14.37
N MET A 496 -2.74 -8.24 -14.04
CA MET A 496 -1.61 -8.29 -14.97
C MET A 496 -1.57 -9.63 -15.72
N GLU A 497 -1.27 -9.61 -17.02
CA GLU A 497 -1.16 -10.82 -17.88
C GLU A 497 0.14 -11.62 -17.64
N ILE A 498 0.28 -12.16 -16.43
CA ILE A 498 1.48 -12.87 -15.97
C ILE A 498 1.33 -14.39 -15.89
N VAL A 499 0.17 -14.95 -16.27
CA VAL A 499 -0.08 -16.40 -16.23
C VAL A 499 -0.02 -16.98 -17.65
N PRO A 500 0.96 -17.84 -17.97
CA PRO A 500 0.99 -18.56 -19.24
C PRO A 500 -0.02 -19.71 -19.25
N LEU A 501 -0.75 -19.84 -20.35
CA LEU A 501 -1.70 -20.92 -20.61
C LEU A 501 -1.11 -21.98 -21.53
N ARG A 502 -1.71 -23.17 -21.53
CA ARG A 502 -1.31 -24.30 -22.39
C ARG A 502 -1.38 -23.99 -23.89
N ASP A 503 -2.25 -23.07 -24.30
CA ASP A 503 -2.42 -22.64 -25.71
C ASP A 503 -1.40 -21.57 -26.15
N GLY A 504 -0.50 -21.16 -25.26
CA GLY A 504 0.53 -20.15 -25.49
C GLY A 504 0.07 -18.72 -25.20
N GLN A 505 -1.20 -18.50 -24.84
CA GLN A 505 -1.68 -17.18 -24.42
C GLN A 505 -1.23 -16.86 -22.99
N TRP A 506 -1.19 -15.56 -22.67
CA TRP A 506 -0.93 -15.07 -21.31
C TRP A 506 -2.14 -14.29 -20.82
N VAL A 507 -2.60 -14.59 -19.61
CA VAL A 507 -3.85 -14.03 -19.08
C VAL A 507 -3.68 -13.49 -17.68
N ALA A 508 -4.57 -12.57 -17.32
CA ALA A 508 -4.65 -12.04 -15.97
C ALA A 508 -5.41 -13.01 -15.04
N PRO A 509 -4.92 -13.27 -13.81
CA PRO A 509 -5.57 -14.14 -12.84
C PRO A 509 -7.04 -13.79 -12.53
N CYS A 510 -7.45 -12.53 -12.67
CA CYS A 510 -8.82 -12.11 -12.36
C CYS A 510 -9.83 -12.33 -13.50
N CYS A 511 -9.39 -12.61 -14.72
CA CYS A 511 -10.29 -12.62 -15.88
C CYS A 511 -11.09 -13.92 -16.04
N GLN A 512 -10.57 -15.05 -15.58
CA GLN A 512 -11.20 -16.37 -15.76
C GLN A 512 -10.73 -17.37 -14.70
N ALA A 513 -11.44 -18.50 -14.57
CA ALA A 513 -11.02 -19.58 -13.68
C ALA A 513 -9.76 -20.26 -14.24
N LEU A 514 -8.72 -20.37 -13.41
CA LEU A 514 -7.44 -20.96 -13.78
C LEU A 514 -7.19 -22.22 -12.96
N LEU A 515 -6.77 -23.28 -13.65
CA LEU A 515 -6.40 -24.55 -13.03
C LEU A 515 -5.01 -25.00 -13.46
N PHE A 516 -4.31 -25.66 -12.54
CA PHE A 516 -3.11 -26.41 -12.88
C PHE A 516 -3.46 -27.61 -13.77
N PRO A 517 -2.65 -27.95 -14.80
CA PRO A 517 -2.92 -29.08 -15.69
C PRO A 517 -2.94 -30.44 -14.98
N THR A 518 -3.86 -31.32 -15.39
CA THR A 518 -3.92 -32.71 -14.93
C THR A 518 -3.21 -33.66 -15.90
N GLU A 519 -2.50 -34.65 -15.35
CA GLU A 519 -1.88 -35.74 -16.13
C GLU A 519 -2.93 -36.72 -16.66
N ILE A 520 -4.10 -36.81 -15.99
CA ILE A 520 -5.19 -37.71 -16.37
C ILE A 520 -6.00 -37.06 -17.49
N VAL A 521 -5.73 -37.46 -18.74
CA VAL A 521 -6.38 -36.92 -19.95
C VAL A 521 -7.92 -36.92 -19.86
N GLN A 522 -8.51 -37.96 -19.26
CA GLN A 522 -9.96 -38.11 -19.12
C GLN A 522 -10.60 -37.11 -18.14
N LEU A 523 -9.80 -36.49 -17.26
CA LEU A 523 -10.27 -35.51 -16.27
C LEU A 523 -9.96 -34.07 -16.68
N ARG A 524 -9.41 -33.83 -17.87
CA ARG A 524 -9.21 -32.46 -18.36
C ARG A 524 -10.53 -31.72 -18.51
N PRO A 525 -10.56 -30.41 -18.22
CA PRO A 525 -11.76 -29.61 -18.41
C PRO A 525 -12.30 -29.74 -19.84
N PRO A 526 -13.60 -30.04 -20.02
CA PRO A 526 -14.21 -30.08 -21.35
C PRO A 526 -14.21 -28.69 -22.01
N ARG A 527 -14.37 -28.66 -23.33
CA ARG A 527 -14.44 -27.42 -24.12
C ARG A 527 -15.73 -26.65 -23.80
N GLY A 528 -15.72 -25.34 -24.03
CA GLY A 528 -16.89 -24.48 -23.80
C GLY A 528 -17.06 -23.99 -22.35
N LEU A 529 -16.17 -24.39 -21.43
CA LEU A 529 -16.14 -23.86 -20.07
C LEU A 529 -15.25 -22.61 -19.95
N PRO A 530 -15.59 -21.64 -19.08
CA PRO A 530 -14.74 -20.49 -18.76
C PRO A 530 -13.57 -20.87 -17.83
N ILE A 531 -12.89 -21.97 -18.14
CA ILE A 531 -11.73 -22.52 -17.41
C ILE A 531 -10.56 -22.61 -18.37
N SER A 532 -9.41 -22.07 -17.96
CA SER A 532 -8.15 -22.22 -18.71
C SER A 532 -7.11 -22.99 -17.92
N GLU A 533 -6.36 -23.85 -18.61
CA GLU A 533 -5.25 -24.61 -18.04
C GLU A 533 -3.95 -23.81 -18.13
N VAL A 534 -3.26 -23.70 -17.00
CA VAL A 534 -1.91 -23.12 -16.92
C VAL A 534 -0.92 -23.99 -17.73
N HIS A 535 0.09 -23.36 -18.33
CA HIS A 535 1.14 -24.08 -19.05
C HIS A 535 1.92 -25.05 -18.11
N PRO A 536 2.18 -26.31 -18.52
CA PRO A 536 2.90 -27.30 -17.69
C PRO A 536 4.23 -26.79 -17.11
N ASP A 537 5.04 -26.08 -17.90
CA ASP A 537 6.32 -25.51 -17.44
C ASP A 537 6.19 -24.56 -16.23
N ALA A 538 5.03 -23.92 -16.02
CA ALA A 538 4.78 -23.10 -14.84
C ALA A 538 4.29 -23.91 -13.63
N GLN A 539 3.75 -25.11 -13.85
CA GLN A 539 3.42 -26.08 -12.81
C GLN A 539 4.66 -26.81 -12.30
N ASP A 540 5.56 -27.18 -13.21
CA ASP A 540 6.74 -28.00 -12.91
C ASP A 540 7.81 -27.23 -12.14
N ASP A 541 7.80 -25.89 -12.24
CA ASP A 541 8.66 -25.00 -11.45
C ASP A 541 8.02 -24.63 -10.11
N VAL A 542 8.74 -24.90 -9.01
CA VAL A 542 8.26 -24.71 -7.63
C VAL A 542 7.95 -23.23 -7.33
N HIS A 543 8.76 -22.30 -7.83
CA HIS A 543 8.60 -20.87 -7.55
C HIS A 543 7.43 -20.27 -8.33
N ARG A 544 7.27 -20.66 -9.60
CA ARG A 544 6.14 -20.26 -10.45
C ARG A 544 4.84 -20.86 -9.92
N GLN A 545 4.84 -22.12 -9.52
CA GLN A 545 3.69 -22.75 -8.88
C GLN A 545 3.27 -21.99 -7.60
N GLN A 546 4.22 -21.59 -6.76
CA GLN A 546 3.96 -20.82 -5.54
C GLN A 546 3.35 -19.44 -5.83
N LEU A 547 3.86 -18.73 -6.84
CA LEU A 547 3.29 -17.45 -7.27
C LEU A 547 1.84 -17.63 -7.73
N LEU A 548 1.60 -18.60 -8.60
CA LEU A 548 0.27 -18.87 -9.14
C LEU A 548 -0.74 -19.24 -8.05
N ARG A 549 -0.34 -20.05 -7.06
CA ARG A 549 -1.17 -20.32 -5.86
C ARG A 549 -1.49 -19.04 -5.09
N THR A 550 -0.51 -18.16 -4.92
CA THR A 550 -0.69 -16.84 -4.27
C THR A 550 -1.68 -15.95 -5.04
N LEU A 551 -1.68 -16.05 -6.37
CA LEU A 551 -2.63 -15.35 -7.25
C LEU A 551 -4.03 -15.98 -7.28
N GLY A 552 -4.22 -17.14 -6.63
CA GLY A 552 -5.50 -17.83 -6.52
C GLY A 552 -5.73 -18.93 -7.56
N VAL A 553 -4.67 -19.41 -8.24
CA VAL A 553 -4.76 -20.62 -9.07
C VAL A 553 -4.82 -21.84 -8.17
N ASN A 554 -5.92 -22.58 -8.25
CA ASN A 554 -6.15 -23.72 -7.37
C ASN A 554 -5.49 -25.00 -7.92
N PRO A 555 -5.03 -25.92 -7.04
CA PRO A 555 -4.70 -27.28 -7.44
C PRO A 555 -5.88 -27.92 -8.16
N PHE A 556 -5.61 -28.68 -9.21
CA PHE A 556 -6.65 -29.37 -9.96
C PHE A 556 -7.48 -30.28 -9.05
N GLN A 557 -8.79 -30.04 -9.00
CA GLN A 557 -9.76 -30.94 -8.39
C GLN A 557 -10.96 -31.13 -9.34
N PRO A 558 -11.38 -32.37 -9.63
CA PRO A 558 -12.53 -32.62 -10.52
C PRO A 558 -13.83 -31.93 -10.08
N SER A 559 -14.00 -31.70 -8.76
CA SER A 559 -15.14 -31.00 -8.20
C SER A 559 -15.28 -29.56 -8.72
N GLN A 560 -14.17 -28.85 -8.91
CA GLN A 560 -14.17 -27.45 -9.39
C GLN A 560 -14.67 -27.35 -10.83
N VAL A 561 -14.27 -28.31 -11.68
CA VAL A 561 -14.78 -28.39 -13.06
C VAL A 561 -16.27 -28.70 -13.04
N CYS A 562 -16.73 -29.61 -12.17
CA CYS A 562 -18.15 -29.93 -12.00
C CYS A 562 -18.98 -28.75 -11.47
N GLU A 563 -18.43 -27.91 -10.59
CA GLU A 563 -19.08 -26.67 -10.10
C GLU A 563 -19.27 -25.67 -11.24
N VAL A 564 -18.26 -25.44 -12.08
CA VAL A 564 -18.38 -24.55 -13.24
C VAL A 564 -19.37 -25.11 -14.28
N ILE A 565 -19.35 -26.43 -14.53
CA ILE A 565 -20.38 -27.07 -15.38
C ILE A 565 -21.77 -26.84 -14.76
N ALA A 566 -21.93 -27.03 -13.46
CA ALA A 566 -23.19 -26.77 -12.77
C ALA A 566 -23.67 -25.32 -12.93
N GLU A 567 -22.78 -24.33 -12.84
CA GLU A 567 -23.09 -22.90 -13.06
C GLU A 567 -23.52 -22.60 -14.49
N VAL A 568 -22.76 -23.09 -15.48
CA VAL A 568 -23.09 -22.94 -16.91
C VAL A 568 -24.47 -23.51 -17.22
N HIS A 569 -24.84 -24.61 -16.56
CA HIS A 569 -26.14 -25.27 -16.74
C HIS A 569 -27.26 -24.76 -15.79
N ALA A 570 -26.95 -23.93 -14.78
CA ALA A 570 -27.92 -23.51 -13.76
C ALA A 570 -28.99 -22.56 -14.28
N ASN A 571 -28.68 -21.73 -15.30
CA ASN A 571 -29.58 -20.73 -15.85
C ASN A 571 -30.83 -21.34 -16.48
N SER A 572 -31.99 -20.71 -16.30
CA SER A 572 -33.30 -21.19 -16.81
C SER A 572 -33.38 -21.27 -18.34
N SER A 573 -32.56 -20.51 -19.06
CA SER A 573 -32.46 -20.52 -20.53
C SER A 573 -31.30 -21.43 -21.01
N PRO A 574 -31.40 -22.01 -22.22
CA PRO A 574 -30.36 -22.88 -22.75
C PRO A 574 -29.07 -22.10 -23.03
N PRO A 575 -27.89 -22.71 -22.82
CA PRO A 575 -26.60 -22.08 -23.12
C PRO A 575 -26.46 -21.92 -24.64
N GLN A 576 -26.54 -20.67 -25.13
CA GLN A 576 -26.55 -20.37 -26.58
C GLN A 576 -25.17 -20.50 -27.26
N ALA A 577 -24.08 -20.57 -26.48
CA ALA A 577 -22.70 -20.59 -26.99
C ALA A 577 -22.09 -22.01 -27.10
N LEU A 578 -22.79 -23.04 -26.62
CA LEU A 578 -22.29 -24.42 -26.59
C LEU A 578 -22.86 -25.24 -27.76
N ASP A 579 -22.03 -26.08 -28.37
CA ASP A 579 -22.50 -27.04 -29.38
C ASP A 579 -22.97 -28.37 -28.76
N ALA A 580 -23.48 -29.27 -29.62
CA ALA A 580 -23.94 -30.58 -29.19
C ALA A 580 -22.83 -31.44 -28.55
N ASN A 581 -21.59 -31.34 -29.04
CA ASN A 581 -20.46 -32.10 -28.52
C ASN A 581 -19.99 -31.56 -27.17
N ASP A 582 -20.04 -30.25 -26.96
CA ASP A 582 -19.74 -29.60 -25.69
C ASP A 582 -20.70 -30.10 -24.60
N LEU A 583 -22.02 -30.06 -24.87
CA LEU A 583 -23.06 -30.56 -23.96
C LEU A 583 -22.93 -32.07 -23.67
N ILE A 584 -22.52 -32.86 -24.67
CA ILE A 584 -22.21 -34.28 -24.47
C ILE A 584 -21.01 -34.42 -23.54
N SER A 585 -19.92 -33.68 -23.79
CA SER A 585 -18.71 -33.76 -22.98
C SER A 585 -18.92 -33.33 -21.52
N HIS A 586 -19.76 -32.31 -21.27
CA HIS A 586 -20.12 -31.84 -19.93
C HIS A 586 -20.85 -32.93 -19.13
N ALA A 587 -21.88 -33.55 -19.73
CA ALA A 587 -22.65 -34.61 -19.07
C ALA A 587 -21.79 -35.84 -18.77
N LEU A 588 -20.91 -36.22 -19.70
CA LEU A 588 -19.99 -37.34 -19.51
C LEU A 588 -18.94 -37.05 -18.44
N TYR A 589 -18.45 -35.81 -18.35
CA TYR A 589 -17.52 -35.40 -17.30
C TYR A 589 -18.16 -35.55 -15.90
N MET A 590 -19.38 -35.06 -15.72
CA MET A 590 -20.11 -35.19 -14.45
C MET A 590 -20.47 -36.63 -14.11
N PHE A 591 -20.75 -37.47 -15.11
CA PHE A 591 -20.98 -38.90 -14.94
C PHE A 591 -19.72 -39.62 -14.46
N ARG A 592 -18.59 -39.45 -15.16
CA ARG A 592 -17.32 -40.13 -14.85
C ARG A 592 -16.71 -39.70 -13.52
N THR A 593 -16.98 -38.47 -13.07
CA THR A 593 -16.56 -37.97 -11.75
C THR A 593 -17.53 -38.32 -10.62
N ASN A 594 -18.66 -38.99 -10.93
CA ASN A 594 -19.69 -39.38 -9.98
C ASN A 594 -20.19 -38.22 -9.10
N TRP A 595 -20.40 -37.03 -9.70
CA TRP A 595 -20.77 -35.83 -8.96
C TRP A 595 -22.19 -35.91 -8.38
N GLN A 596 -22.33 -35.70 -7.05
CA GLN A 596 -23.60 -35.89 -6.32
C GLN A 596 -24.29 -34.58 -5.85
N TYR A 597 -23.59 -33.44 -5.86
CA TYR A 597 -24.07 -32.19 -5.27
C TYR A 597 -24.95 -31.33 -6.19
N PHE A 598 -24.96 -31.59 -7.50
CA PHE A 598 -25.81 -30.89 -8.47
C PHE A 598 -26.97 -31.78 -8.93
N SER A 599 -28.19 -31.23 -8.91
CA SER A 599 -29.37 -31.98 -9.39
C SER A 599 -29.24 -32.25 -10.89
N LYS A 600 -29.14 -33.52 -11.27
CA LYS A 600 -29.09 -33.96 -12.68
C LYS A 600 -30.27 -33.43 -13.51
N LYS A 601 -31.39 -33.06 -12.86
CA LYS A 601 -32.56 -32.41 -13.47
C LYS A 601 -32.25 -31.03 -14.06
N LYS A 602 -31.23 -30.35 -13.56
CA LYS A 602 -30.82 -29.01 -14.02
C LYS A 602 -29.83 -29.05 -15.19
N LEU A 603 -29.39 -30.22 -15.67
CA LEU A 603 -28.54 -30.27 -16.85
C LEU A 603 -29.34 -30.05 -18.13
N TRP A 604 -28.68 -29.41 -19.10
CA TRP A 604 -29.18 -29.24 -20.47
C TRP A 604 -28.57 -30.34 -21.32
N PHE A 605 -29.39 -31.01 -22.11
CA PHE A 605 -28.94 -32.01 -23.06
C PHE A 605 -29.44 -31.65 -24.46
N VAL A 606 -28.71 -32.14 -25.46
CA VAL A 606 -29.17 -32.14 -26.86
C VAL A 606 -30.06 -33.37 -27.11
N THR A 607 -31.12 -33.17 -27.88
CA THR A 607 -32.11 -34.19 -28.27
C THR A 607 -31.80 -34.80 -29.64
N GLU A 608 -32.43 -35.92 -30.00
CA GLU A 608 -32.29 -36.54 -31.33
C GLU A 608 -32.72 -35.60 -32.48
N ASP A 609 -33.65 -34.68 -32.25
CA ASP A 609 -34.08 -33.66 -33.23
C ASP A 609 -33.18 -32.41 -33.26
N GLY A 610 -32.09 -32.40 -32.47
CA GLY A 610 -31.11 -31.31 -32.42
C GLY A 610 -31.53 -30.11 -31.57
N THR A 611 -32.69 -30.17 -30.90
CA THR A 611 -33.12 -29.14 -29.93
C THR A 611 -32.44 -29.32 -28.56
N LEU A 612 -32.61 -28.35 -27.67
CA LEU A 612 -32.10 -28.40 -26.29
C LEU A 612 -33.26 -28.63 -25.32
N ALA A 613 -33.06 -29.54 -24.38
CA ALA A 613 -34.04 -29.86 -23.35
C ALA A 613 -33.37 -30.15 -22.01
N ARG A 614 -34.14 -30.05 -20.93
CA ARG A 614 -33.65 -30.39 -19.59
C ARG A 614 -33.71 -31.88 -19.35
N GLY A 615 -32.89 -32.36 -18.42
CA GLY A 615 -32.90 -33.76 -17.98
C GLY A 615 -34.30 -34.31 -17.67
N HIS A 616 -35.17 -33.50 -17.04
CA HIS A 616 -36.54 -33.89 -16.68
C HIS A 616 -37.54 -33.94 -17.83
N ASP A 617 -37.21 -33.34 -18.98
CA ASP A 617 -38.07 -33.26 -20.16
C ASP A 617 -37.66 -34.26 -21.26
N LEU A 618 -36.71 -35.15 -20.95
CA LEU A 618 -36.05 -36.05 -21.91
C LEU A 618 -36.39 -37.52 -21.69
N TYR A 619 -36.56 -38.23 -22.80
CA TYR A 619 -36.81 -39.67 -22.84
C TYR A 619 -35.61 -40.43 -23.38
N ILE A 620 -35.36 -41.63 -22.87
CA ILE A 620 -34.29 -42.51 -23.37
C ILE A 620 -34.91 -43.73 -24.06
N SER A 621 -34.62 -43.89 -25.35
CA SER A 621 -35.00 -45.10 -26.11
C SER A 621 -33.94 -46.17 -25.90
N VAL A 622 -34.05 -46.94 -24.81
CA VAL A 622 -33.12 -48.06 -24.50
C VAL A 622 -33.71 -49.38 -24.97
N ASN A 623 -35.04 -49.50 -25.07
CA ASN A 623 -35.72 -50.71 -25.51
C ASN A 623 -37.15 -50.40 -26.02
N PRO A 624 -37.40 -50.44 -27.35
CA PRO A 624 -38.67 -50.02 -27.98
C PRO A 624 -39.83 -51.03 -27.81
N LYS A 625 -39.87 -51.77 -26.70
CA LYS A 625 -40.93 -52.77 -26.41
C LYS A 625 -41.50 -52.67 -25.01
N ARG A 626 -41.04 -51.71 -24.19
CA ARG A 626 -41.42 -51.59 -22.77
C ARG A 626 -41.52 -50.14 -22.26
N ASN A 627 -41.47 -49.14 -23.13
CA ASN A 627 -41.65 -47.76 -22.68
C ASN A 627 -43.15 -47.41 -22.61
N ILE A 628 -43.61 -46.90 -21.46
CA ILE A 628 -44.99 -46.43 -21.26
C ILE A 628 -45.32 -45.31 -22.26
N ALA A 629 -44.32 -44.55 -22.72
CA ALA A 629 -44.48 -43.54 -23.76
C ALA A 629 -45.02 -44.13 -25.09
N GLU A 630 -44.57 -45.30 -25.55
CA GLU A 630 -45.12 -45.94 -26.77
C GLU A 630 -46.56 -46.42 -26.59
N PHE A 631 -47.00 -46.68 -25.35
CA PHE A 631 -48.38 -47.05 -25.04
C PHE A 631 -49.32 -45.84 -24.93
N MET A 632 -48.78 -44.66 -24.57
CA MET A 632 -49.56 -43.42 -24.40
C MET A 632 -49.58 -42.53 -25.65
N PHE A 633 -48.61 -42.68 -26.57
CA PHE A 633 -48.47 -41.86 -27.78
C PHE A 633 -48.45 -42.74 -29.05
N PRO A 634 -49.54 -42.79 -29.85
CA PRO A 634 -49.53 -43.40 -31.18
C PRO A 634 -48.67 -42.60 -32.18
N GLU A 635 -48.32 -43.22 -33.31
CA GLU A 635 -47.40 -42.73 -34.38
C GLU A 635 -47.63 -41.28 -34.87
N ASP A 636 -48.80 -40.69 -34.63
CA ASP A 636 -49.16 -39.32 -35.05
C ASP A 636 -48.66 -38.19 -34.10
N CYS A 637 -47.88 -38.52 -33.05
CA CYS A 637 -47.35 -37.56 -32.07
C CYS A 637 -45.88 -37.16 -32.33
N GLU A 638 -45.46 -37.03 -33.59
CA GLU A 638 -44.11 -36.53 -33.94
C GLU A 638 -43.90 -35.12 -33.38
N GLY A 639 -42.86 -34.95 -32.55
CA GLY A 639 -42.44 -33.66 -31.98
C GLY A 639 -42.93 -33.35 -30.56
N MET A 640 -43.82 -34.15 -29.96
CA MET A 640 -44.23 -33.95 -28.56
C MET A 640 -43.27 -34.60 -27.54
N VAL A 641 -42.50 -35.61 -27.97
CA VAL A 641 -41.57 -36.36 -27.10
C VAL A 641 -40.13 -36.09 -27.52
N LYS A 642 -39.32 -35.62 -26.58
CA LYS A 642 -37.91 -35.29 -26.81
C LYS A 642 -37.01 -36.44 -26.37
N TYR A 643 -36.38 -37.13 -27.32
CA TYR A 643 -35.45 -38.23 -27.04
C TYR A 643 -34.02 -37.74 -26.85
N LEU A 644 -33.26 -38.36 -25.93
CA LEU A 644 -31.84 -38.09 -25.71
C LEU A 644 -31.03 -38.40 -26.98
N HIS A 645 -30.21 -37.46 -27.43
CA HIS A 645 -29.40 -37.62 -28.63
C HIS A 645 -28.48 -38.86 -28.57
N ARG A 646 -28.37 -39.61 -29.68
CA ARG A 646 -27.59 -40.87 -29.72
C ARG A 646 -26.10 -40.69 -29.40
N GLY A 647 -25.56 -39.50 -29.68
CA GLY A 647 -24.16 -39.15 -29.39
C GLY A 647 -23.77 -39.34 -27.90
N TYR A 648 -24.71 -39.24 -26.95
CA TYR A 648 -24.44 -39.55 -25.55
C TYR A 648 -24.13 -41.04 -25.32
N LEU A 649 -24.81 -41.94 -26.04
CA LEU A 649 -24.62 -43.39 -25.92
C LEU A 649 -23.48 -43.91 -26.79
N ASP A 650 -23.21 -43.22 -27.90
CA ASP A 650 -22.11 -43.57 -28.82
C ASP A 650 -20.73 -43.25 -28.22
N THR A 651 -20.64 -42.21 -27.38
CA THR A 651 -19.39 -41.76 -26.74
C THR A 651 -19.04 -42.55 -25.46
N VAL A 652 -19.98 -43.32 -24.92
CA VAL A 652 -19.81 -44.14 -23.72
C VAL A 652 -19.41 -45.57 -24.09
N GLU A 653 -18.43 -46.14 -23.39
CA GLU A 653 -17.97 -47.52 -23.60
C GLU A 653 -19.11 -48.52 -23.35
N ARG A 654 -19.10 -49.66 -24.06
CA ARG A 654 -20.21 -50.63 -24.01
C ARG A 654 -20.58 -51.07 -22.59
N ASP A 655 -19.61 -51.18 -21.71
CA ASP A 655 -19.77 -51.64 -20.33
C ASP A 655 -20.31 -50.54 -19.40
N GLU A 656 -20.10 -49.27 -19.75
CA GLU A 656 -20.61 -48.10 -19.01
C GLU A 656 -22.02 -47.67 -19.46
N ARG A 657 -22.53 -48.18 -20.60
CA ARG A 657 -23.82 -47.75 -21.14
C ARG A 657 -24.98 -48.00 -20.20
N GLN A 658 -25.01 -49.15 -19.52
CA GLN A 658 -26.10 -49.45 -18.58
C GLN A 658 -26.06 -48.55 -17.34
N THR A 659 -24.86 -48.23 -16.83
CA THR A 659 -24.69 -47.35 -15.67
C THR A 659 -24.92 -45.88 -16.04
N PHE A 660 -24.52 -45.44 -17.22
CA PHE A 660 -24.85 -44.11 -17.75
C PHE A 660 -26.35 -43.95 -17.97
N VAL A 661 -27.00 -44.93 -18.62
CA VAL A 661 -28.46 -44.95 -18.78
C VAL A 661 -29.14 -44.90 -17.42
N LYS A 662 -28.69 -45.67 -16.44
CA LYS A 662 -29.22 -45.60 -15.06
C LYS A 662 -29.02 -44.22 -14.43
N TRP A 663 -27.85 -43.61 -14.62
CA TRP A 663 -27.51 -42.28 -14.13
C TRP A 663 -28.41 -41.18 -14.72
N VAL A 664 -28.80 -41.29 -15.99
CA VAL A 664 -29.75 -40.40 -16.66
C VAL A 664 -31.23 -40.77 -16.37
N THR A 665 -31.58 -42.04 -16.16
CA THR A 665 -32.98 -42.50 -15.95
C THR A 665 -33.51 -42.34 -14.52
N GLU A 666 -32.67 -42.13 -13.51
CA GLU A 666 -33.10 -41.67 -12.16
C GLU A 666 -33.84 -40.32 -12.17
N ILE A 667 -34.04 -39.73 -13.34
CA ILE A 667 -34.65 -38.44 -13.62
C ILE A 667 -36.14 -38.55 -14.02
N HIS A 668 -36.79 -39.72 -14.07
CA HIS A 668 -38.14 -39.82 -14.68
C HIS A 668 -39.36 -39.35 -13.84
N LEU A 669 -40.20 -38.54 -14.51
CA LEU A 669 -41.36 -37.74 -14.09
C LEU A 669 -42.72 -38.39 -14.45
N THR A 670 -43.06 -39.59 -13.96
CA THR A 670 -44.43 -40.11 -14.24
C THR A 670 -45.51 -39.24 -13.57
N LEU A 671 -45.25 -38.74 -12.35
CA LEU A 671 -46.22 -37.95 -11.59
C LEU A 671 -46.22 -36.46 -11.97
N GLU A 672 -45.06 -35.88 -12.29
CA GLU A 672 -44.99 -34.46 -12.72
C GLU A 672 -45.57 -34.26 -14.13
N PHE A 673 -45.49 -35.26 -15.03
CA PHE A 673 -46.18 -35.23 -16.32
C PHE A 673 -47.71 -35.23 -16.16
N LEU A 674 -48.23 -36.13 -15.31
CA LEU A 674 -49.67 -36.15 -14.99
C LEU A 674 -50.12 -34.83 -14.39
N ARG A 675 -49.32 -34.24 -13.49
CA ARG A 675 -49.57 -32.93 -12.88
C ARG A 675 -49.69 -31.82 -13.93
N ALA A 676 -48.73 -31.75 -14.86
CA ALA A 676 -48.70 -30.71 -15.89
C ALA A 676 -49.86 -30.80 -16.89
N ASN A 677 -50.42 -32.00 -17.09
CA ASN A 677 -51.45 -32.26 -18.10
C ASN A 677 -52.78 -32.75 -17.49
N TRP A 678 -52.97 -32.60 -16.16
CA TRP A 678 -54.14 -33.14 -15.47
C TRP A 678 -55.45 -32.51 -15.94
N ALA A 679 -55.42 -31.28 -16.46
CA ALA A 679 -56.59 -30.64 -17.03
C ALA A 679 -57.22 -31.47 -18.16
N HIS A 680 -56.40 -32.16 -18.96
CA HIS A 680 -56.87 -33.00 -20.07
C HIS A 680 -57.13 -34.44 -19.60
N TYR A 681 -56.18 -35.04 -18.90
CA TYR A 681 -56.28 -36.44 -18.46
C TYR A 681 -57.31 -36.66 -17.35
N GLY A 682 -57.52 -35.65 -16.50
CA GLY A 682 -58.51 -35.66 -15.43
C GLY A 682 -59.95 -35.72 -15.95
N GLU A 683 -60.22 -35.28 -17.18
CA GLU A 683 -61.56 -35.44 -17.80
C GLU A 683 -61.96 -36.90 -17.94
N TRP A 684 -60.99 -37.80 -18.10
CA TRP A 684 -61.20 -39.23 -18.32
C TRP A 684 -61.03 -40.06 -17.05
N MET A 685 -60.27 -39.56 -16.07
CA MET A 685 -59.85 -40.32 -14.89
C MET A 685 -60.46 -39.84 -13.56
N ALA A 686 -60.75 -38.55 -13.40
CA ALA A 686 -61.27 -37.98 -12.14
C ALA A 686 -62.74 -38.36 -11.88
N GLU A 687 -63.14 -38.44 -10.61
CA GLU A 687 -64.48 -38.87 -10.21
C GLU A 687 -65.51 -37.71 -10.29
N GLY A 688 -66.69 -37.95 -10.88
CA GLY A 688 -67.84 -37.02 -10.82
C GLY A 688 -67.99 -35.97 -11.94
N ARG A 689 -67.16 -35.97 -13.00
CA ARG A 689 -67.31 -34.99 -14.10
C ARG A 689 -68.06 -35.47 -15.35
N TYR A 690 -68.37 -36.77 -15.46
CA TYR A 690 -69.13 -37.37 -16.57
C TYR A 690 -70.00 -38.53 -16.05
N GLU A 691 -71.31 -38.33 -15.88
CA GLU A 691 -72.20 -39.38 -15.36
C GLU A 691 -72.85 -40.28 -16.42
N ASP A 692 -72.69 -40.00 -17.72
CA ASP A 692 -73.51 -40.64 -18.77
C ASP A 692 -72.74 -41.50 -19.79
N GLN A 693 -71.79 -42.32 -19.34
CA GLN A 693 -71.13 -43.31 -20.21
C GLN A 693 -71.28 -44.76 -19.73
N GLY A 694 -71.47 -45.66 -20.71
CA GLY A 694 -71.86 -47.06 -20.54
C GLY A 694 -70.87 -47.93 -19.75
N LYS A 695 -71.32 -49.15 -19.42
CA LYS A 695 -70.65 -50.09 -18.51
C LYS A 695 -69.18 -50.39 -18.85
N ALA A 696 -68.82 -50.41 -20.15
CA ALA A 696 -67.46 -50.68 -20.62
C ALA A 696 -66.45 -49.58 -20.29
N TRP A 697 -66.86 -48.30 -20.36
CA TRP A 697 -66.00 -47.17 -20.01
C TRP A 697 -65.68 -47.16 -18.51
N LYS A 698 -66.70 -47.42 -17.67
CA LYS A 698 -66.54 -47.53 -16.21
C LYS A 698 -65.57 -48.65 -15.82
N GLU A 699 -65.57 -49.76 -16.56
CA GLU A 699 -64.64 -50.88 -16.37
C GLU A 699 -63.20 -50.49 -16.77
N SER A 700 -63.04 -49.82 -17.91
CA SER A 700 -61.73 -49.35 -18.42
C SER A 700 -61.09 -48.32 -17.49
N ARG A 701 -61.84 -47.29 -17.07
CA ARG A 701 -61.39 -46.31 -16.07
C ARG A 701 -60.92 -46.99 -14.80
N ARG A 702 -61.72 -47.93 -14.28
CA ARG A 702 -61.37 -48.70 -13.07
C ARG A 702 -60.04 -49.44 -13.24
N ASN A 703 -59.82 -50.08 -14.39
CA ASN A 703 -58.58 -50.78 -14.67
C ASN A 703 -57.38 -49.84 -14.71
N VAL A 704 -57.48 -48.70 -15.41
CA VAL A 704 -56.39 -47.71 -15.52
C VAL A 704 -56.05 -47.11 -14.15
N VAL A 705 -57.06 -46.66 -13.40
CA VAL A 705 -56.86 -46.13 -12.03
C VAL A 705 -56.24 -47.17 -11.11
N THR A 706 -56.66 -48.44 -11.21
CA THR A 706 -56.09 -49.55 -10.42
C THR A 706 -54.62 -49.81 -10.75
N GLN A 707 -54.17 -49.58 -11.99
CA GLN A 707 -52.76 -49.72 -12.35
C GLN A 707 -51.91 -48.58 -11.77
N PHE A 708 -52.39 -47.34 -11.82
CA PHE A 708 -51.71 -46.20 -11.20
C PHE A 708 -51.64 -46.32 -9.67
N GLN A 709 -52.70 -46.82 -9.02
CA GLN A 709 -52.71 -47.11 -7.58
C GLN A 709 -51.61 -48.10 -7.15
N LYS A 710 -51.26 -49.05 -8.03
CA LYS A 710 -50.23 -50.09 -7.78
C LYS A 710 -48.80 -49.62 -8.10
N LEU A 711 -48.62 -48.43 -8.67
CA LEU A 711 -47.30 -47.90 -9.03
C LEU A 711 -46.44 -47.72 -7.77
N GLU A 712 -45.23 -48.29 -7.76
CA GLU A 712 -44.28 -48.07 -6.66
C GLU A 712 -43.60 -46.70 -6.81
N VAL A 713 -43.65 -45.90 -5.75
CA VAL A 713 -43.08 -44.55 -5.69
C VAL A 713 -42.09 -44.46 -4.53
N ASN A 714 -41.12 -43.56 -4.68
CA ASN A 714 -40.17 -43.26 -3.62
C ASN A 714 -40.86 -42.40 -2.54
N CYS A 715 -40.60 -42.72 -1.28
CA CYS A 715 -41.05 -41.95 -0.13
C CYS A 715 -39.89 -41.16 0.47
N ARG A 716 -40.19 -40.05 1.16
CA ARG A 716 -39.16 -39.20 1.81
C ARG A 716 -38.39 -39.90 2.93
N ASP A 717 -38.93 -40.99 3.47
CA ASP A 717 -38.28 -41.86 4.46
C ASP A 717 -37.27 -42.85 3.82
N GLY A 718 -37.09 -42.80 2.50
CA GLY A 718 -36.20 -43.68 1.74
C GLY A 718 -36.82 -45.04 1.39
N THR A 719 -38.06 -45.31 1.79
CA THR A 719 -38.76 -46.54 1.43
C THR A 719 -39.47 -46.42 0.08
N ARG A 720 -39.82 -47.56 -0.53
CA ARG A 720 -40.73 -47.63 -1.68
C ARG A 720 -42.07 -48.20 -1.27
N LYS A 721 -43.14 -47.52 -1.64
CA LYS A 721 -44.53 -47.90 -1.35
C LYS A 721 -45.39 -47.76 -2.59
N ARG A 722 -46.54 -48.44 -2.64
CA ARG A 722 -47.53 -48.25 -3.70
C ARG A 722 -48.14 -46.86 -3.56
N LEU A 723 -48.44 -46.20 -4.68
CA LEU A 723 -48.96 -44.83 -4.70
C LEU A 723 -50.18 -44.65 -3.76
N ILE A 724 -51.10 -45.62 -3.74
CA ILE A 724 -52.28 -45.62 -2.86
C ILE A 724 -51.96 -45.67 -1.35
N ASP A 725 -50.78 -46.17 -0.96
CA ASP A 725 -50.37 -46.28 0.45
C ASP A 725 -49.56 -45.04 0.92
N THR A 726 -49.62 -43.93 0.17
CA THR A 726 -48.81 -42.73 0.45
C THR A 726 -49.64 -41.48 0.75
N ALA A 727 -49.00 -40.46 1.33
CA ALA A 727 -49.59 -39.15 1.65
C ALA A 727 -48.73 -37.97 1.12
N ILE A 728 -49.35 -36.81 0.88
CA ILE A 728 -48.67 -35.58 0.42
C ILE A 728 -47.91 -34.92 1.59
N PRO A 729 -46.60 -34.62 1.48
CA PRO A 729 -45.81 -34.05 2.56
C PRO A 729 -45.97 -32.52 2.65
N LEU A 730 -46.95 -32.03 3.41
CA LEU A 730 -47.04 -30.59 3.69
C LEU A 730 -45.87 -30.14 4.57
N ALA A 731 -45.18 -29.06 4.18
CA ALA A 731 -43.91 -28.62 4.79
C ALA A 731 -43.99 -28.34 6.32
N GLN A 732 -45.22 -28.19 6.83
CA GLN A 732 -45.56 -27.73 8.17
C GLN A 732 -45.47 -28.84 9.24
N PHE A 733 -45.54 -30.11 8.85
CA PHE A 733 -45.51 -31.26 9.79
C PHE A 733 -44.10 -31.67 10.24
N PHE A 734 -43.04 -31.15 9.60
CA PHE A 734 -41.68 -31.66 9.79
C PHE A 734 -40.86 -30.91 10.85
N GLN A 735 -41.47 -29.95 11.59
CA GLN A 735 -40.67 -28.99 12.35
C GLN A 735 -40.46 -29.28 13.84
N LYS A 736 -41.24 -30.12 14.55
CA LYS A 736 -40.95 -30.29 16.00
C LYS A 736 -41.30 -31.59 16.72
N ASP A 737 -41.99 -32.57 16.14
CA ASP A 737 -42.13 -33.88 16.80
C ASP A 737 -42.34 -35.04 15.80
N ARG A 738 -41.32 -35.88 15.61
CA ARG A 738 -41.37 -37.02 14.67
C ARG A 738 -42.14 -38.22 15.20
N SER A 739 -42.35 -38.29 16.52
CA SER A 739 -42.92 -39.44 17.23
C SER A 739 -44.40 -39.70 16.93
N LEU A 740 -45.15 -38.68 16.50
CA LEU A 740 -46.57 -38.76 16.17
C LEU A 740 -46.85 -39.08 14.68
N LEU A 741 -45.80 -39.13 13.84
CA LEU A 741 -45.87 -39.42 12.40
C LEU A 741 -45.40 -40.84 12.06
N ASP A 742 -45.03 -41.64 13.06
CA ASP A 742 -44.63 -43.04 12.88
C ASP A 742 -45.79 -43.85 12.27
N GLY A 743 -45.57 -44.37 11.04
CA GLY A 743 -46.52 -45.18 10.30
C GLY A 743 -47.07 -44.53 9.01
N ILE A 744 -46.76 -43.26 8.73
CA ILE A 744 -47.21 -42.56 7.52
C ILE A 744 -46.04 -42.44 6.51
N SER A 745 -46.19 -43.04 5.33
CA SER A 745 -45.20 -42.92 4.25
C SER A 745 -45.54 -41.74 3.32
N PHE A 746 -44.73 -40.68 3.38
CA PHE A 746 -44.93 -39.50 2.55
C PHE A 746 -44.24 -39.63 1.18
N ILE A 747 -44.96 -39.29 0.11
CA ILE A 747 -44.45 -39.35 -1.26
C ILE A 747 -43.34 -38.31 -1.51
N ASP A 748 -42.29 -38.70 -2.23
CA ASP A 748 -41.18 -37.80 -2.56
C ASP A 748 -41.47 -36.98 -3.83
N ILE A 749 -42.11 -35.82 -3.66
CA ILE A 749 -42.48 -34.88 -4.73
C ILE A 749 -41.88 -33.48 -4.54
N THR A 750 -41.67 -32.80 -5.67
CA THR A 750 -41.16 -31.42 -5.73
C THR A 750 -42.27 -30.42 -5.42
N ASN A 751 -41.98 -29.43 -4.56
CA ASN A 751 -42.91 -28.39 -4.13
C ASN A 751 -44.28 -28.95 -3.67
N PRO A 752 -44.35 -29.68 -2.55
CA PRO A 752 -45.57 -30.40 -2.14
C PRO A 752 -46.75 -29.50 -1.78
N ASP A 753 -46.51 -28.20 -1.55
CA ASP A 753 -47.55 -27.21 -1.29
C ASP A 753 -48.20 -26.68 -2.59
N ASP A 754 -47.76 -27.15 -3.77
CA ASP A 754 -48.34 -26.79 -5.07
C ASP A 754 -49.73 -27.45 -5.25
N PRO A 755 -50.80 -26.66 -5.41
CA PRO A 755 -52.18 -27.17 -5.51
C PRO A 755 -52.41 -28.04 -6.75
N SER A 756 -51.52 -28.00 -7.74
CA SER A 756 -51.59 -28.91 -8.89
C SER A 756 -51.39 -30.38 -8.50
N TRP A 757 -50.84 -30.69 -7.31
CA TRP A 757 -50.69 -32.05 -6.79
C TRP A 757 -51.99 -32.68 -6.26
N VAL A 758 -53.07 -31.90 -6.12
CA VAL A 758 -54.37 -32.37 -5.58
C VAL A 758 -54.92 -33.56 -6.37
N PHE A 759 -54.62 -33.69 -7.66
CA PHE A 759 -55.09 -34.81 -8.47
C PHE A 759 -54.68 -36.20 -7.97
N LEU A 760 -53.61 -36.28 -7.17
CA LEU A 760 -53.18 -37.54 -6.58
C LEU A 760 -54.27 -38.18 -5.71
N THR A 761 -55.25 -37.41 -5.23
CA THR A 761 -56.42 -37.94 -4.52
C THR A 761 -57.28 -38.85 -5.39
N ASP A 762 -57.33 -38.62 -6.71
CA ASP A 762 -58.06 -39.48 -7.66
C ASP A 762 -57.42 -40.88 -7.78
N PHE A 763 -56.15 -41.02 -7.34
CA PHE A 763 -55.43 -42.29 -7.25
C PHE A 763 -55.35 -42.85 -5.82
N GLY A 764 -56.14 -42.32 -4.89
CA GLY A 764 -56.21 -42.81 -3.52
C GLY A 764 -55.09 -42.37 -2.59
N VAL A 765 -54.25 -41.40 -3.00
CA VAL A 765 -53.30 -40.72 -2.10
C VAL A 765 -54.11 -39.91 -1.09
N VAL A 766 -53.88 -40.12 0.21
CA VAL A 766 -54.79 -39.68 1.30
C VAL A 766 -54.93 -38.15 1.35
N GLY A 767 -56.14 -37.64 1.08
CA GLY A 767 -56.52 -36.21 1.11
C GLY A 767 -57.55 -35.80 2.18
N LYS A 768 -57.81 -36.63 3.20
CA LYS A 768 -58.66 -36.28 4.37
C LYS A 768 -58.06 -36.84 5.67
N GLN A 769 -57.61 -35.96 6.58
CA GLN A 769 -57.41 -36.32 7.98
C GLN A 769 -58.73 -36.17 8.76
N LYS A 770 -58.93 -36.91 9.85
CA LYS A 770 -60.06 -36.68 10.76
C LYS A 770 -59.90 -35.31 11.44
N THR A 771 -60.93 -34.46 11.38
CA THR A 771 -60.99 -33.14 12.02
C THR A 771 -60.55 -33.19 13.49
N ASP A 772 -60.88 -34.28 14.18
CA ASP A 772 -60.52 -34.55 15.59
C ASP A 772 -59.00 -34.47 15.83
N ASN A 773 -58.19 -35.05 14.96
CA ASN A 773 -56.73 -35.06 15.12
C ASN A 773 -56.11 -33.66 14.95
N LEU A 774 -56.72 -32.81 14.10
CA LEU A 774 -56.27 -31.43 13.90
C LEU A 774 -56.67 -30.54 15.08
N ILE A 775 -57.82 -30.80 15.70
CA ILE A 775 -58.27 -30.11 16.91
C ILE A 775 -57.40 -30.51 18.11
N ASP A 776 -57.07 -31.79 18.26
CA ASP A 776 -56.16 -32.26 19.31
C ASP A 776 -54.75 -31.65 19.13
N PHE A 777 -54.28 -31.56 17.88
CA PHE A 777 -53.02 -30.88 17.59
C PHE A 777 -53.08 -29.38 17.91
N LEU A 778 -54.15 -28.67 17.53
CA LEU A 778 -54.36 -27.27 17.90
C LEU A 778 -54.33 -27.05 19.42
N SER A 779 -54.99 -27.93 20.18
CA SER A 779 -54.97 -27.88 21.65
C SER A 779 -53.57 -28.12 22.22
N SER A 780 -52.78 -29.04 21.63
CA SER A 780 -51.40 -29.30 22.08
C SER A 780 -50.44 -28.11 21.89
N LEU A 781 -50.78 -27.17 21.00
CA LEU A 781 -49.99 -25.97 20.77
C LEU A 781 -50.19 -24.90 21.86
N GLN A 782 -51.20 -25.04 22.72
CA GLN A 782 -51.46 -24.14 23.84
C GLN A 782 -50.33 -24.23 24.87
N GLY A 783 -49.52 -23.15 24.96
CA GLY A 783 -48.33 -23.08 25.80
C GLY A 783 -47.00 -23.19 25.06
N SER A 784 -47.03 -23.49 23.75
CA SER A 784 -45.85 -23.48 22.87
C SER A 784 -45.66 -22.12 22.18
N GLU A 785 -44.44 -21.80 21.75
CA GLU A 785 -44.19 -20.64 20.88
C GLU A 785 -44.64 -20.98 19.45
N THR A 786 -45.81 -20.46 19.05
CA THR A 786 -46.41 -20.70 17.73
C THR A 786 -46.58 -19.39 16.97
N SER A 787 -46.38 -19.40 15.65
CA SER A 787 -46.60 -18.22 14.80
C SER A 787 -48.03 -18.15 14.26
N VAL A 788 -48.50 -16.93 13.94
CA VAL A 788 -49.83 -16.70 13.33
C VAL A 788 -49.97 -17.44 12.00
N ASP A 789 -48.90 -17.49 11.20
CA ASP A 789 -48.92 -18.18 9.90
C ASP A 789 -49.04 -19.70 10.05
N GLN A 790 -48.39 -20.29 11.07
CA GLN A 790 -48.54 -21.71 11.40
C GLN A 790 -49.99 -22.03 11.80
N ILE A 791 -50.57 -21.24 12.70
CA ILE A 791 -51.97 -21.41 13.13
C ILE A 791 -52.96 -21.18 11.98
N ARG A 792 -52.72 -20.18 11.13
CA ARG A 792 -53.55 -19.88 9.95
C ARG A 792 -53.62 -21.09 8.99
N GLY A 793 -52.49 -21.77 8.78
CA GLY A 793 -52.43 -22.98 7.97
C GLY A 793 -53.31 -24.10 8.53
N ILE A 794 -53.31 -24.29 9.85
CA ILE A 794 -54.12 -25.31 10.52
C ILE A 794 -55.61 -24.97 10.47
N TYR A 795 -56.01 -23.72 10.74
CA TYR A 795 -57.40 -23.28 10.61
C TYR A 795 -57.95 -23.46 9.19
N ARG A 796 -57.15 -23.19 8.15
CA ARG A 796 -57.53 -23.48 6.76
C ARG A 796 -57.79 -24.97 6.54
N GLN A 797 -56.99 -25.85 7.11
CA GLN A 797 -57.19 -27.30 6.98
C GLN A 797 -58.43 -27.78 7.75
N VAL A 798 -58.70 -27.23 8.94
CA VAL A 798 -59.95 -27.46 9.66
C VAL A 798 -61.16 -26.99 8.82
N TYR A 799 -61.05 -25.81 8.19
CA TYR A 799 -62.09 -25.25 7.33
C TYR A 799 -62.28 -25.99 5.99
N ILE A 800 -61.23 -26.55 5.39
CA ILE A 800 -61.35 -27.37 4.18
C ILE A 800 -61.88 -28.78 4.51
N GLY A 801 -61.52 -29.30 5.68
CA GLY A 801 -61.83 -30.67 6.10
C GLY A 801 -63.21 -30.87 6.73
N TYR A 802 -63.85 -29.82 7.27
CA TYR A 802 -65.14 -29.97 7.93
C TYR A 802 -66.31 -30.15 6.97
N THR A 803 -67.32 -30.87 7.43
CA THR A 803 -68.62 -30.98 6.77
C THR A 803 -69.71 -30.33 7.62
N ASN A 804 -70.87 -30.02 7.05
CA ASN A 804 -72.01 -29.45 7.80
C ASN A 804 -72.45 -30.30 9.03
N LYS A 805 -72.08 -31.57 9.09
CA LYS A 805 -72.35 -32.45 10.25
C LYS A 805 -71.43 -32.19 11.44
N ASP A 806 -70.27 -31.58 11.21
CA ASP A 806 -69.22 -31.34 12.21
C ASP A 806 -69.34 -29.94 12.86
N LEU A 807 -70.30 -29.12 12.40
CA LEU A 807 -70.45 -27.71 12.80
C LEU A 807 -70.59 -27.54 14.31
N GLN A 808 -71.50 -28.27 14.95
CA GLN A 808 -71.72 -28.20 16.40
C GLN A 808 -70.51 -28.70 17.20
N PHE A 809 -69.79 -29.69 16.66
CA PHE A 809 -68.59 -30.24 17.29
C PHE A 809 -67.44 -29.22 17.28
N ILE A 810 -67.21 -28.58 16.13
CA ILE A 810 -66.15 -27.56 15.98
C ILE A 810 -66.45 -26.33 16.85
N GLN A 811 -67.69 -25.82 16.80
CA GLN A 811 -68.11 -24.68 17.63
C GLN A 811 -67.90 -24.98 19.12
N SER A 812 -68.40 -26.14 19.59
CA SER A 812 -68.25 -26.56 20.99
C SER A 812 -66.79 -26.71 21.41
N LYS A 813 -65.91 -27.26 20.55
CA LYS A 813 -64.50 -27.46 20.89
C LYS A 813 -63.69 -26.17 20.89
N PHE A 814 -63.97 -25.26 19.96
CA PHE A 814 -63.30 -23.96 19.92
C PHE A 814 -63.65 -23.08 21.12
N ASP A 815 -64.89 -23.15 21.61
CA ASP A 815 -65.30 -22.49 22.86
C ASP A 815 -64.73 -23.20 24.09
N GLU A 816 -64.92 -24.52 24.24
CA GLU A 816 -64.50 -25.29 25.42
C GLU A 816 -62.98 -25.23 25.64
N LEU A 817 -62.20 -25.34 24.57
CA LEU A 817 -60.74 -25.42 24.65
C LEU A 817 -60.08 -24.07 24.36
N THR A 818 -60.81 -22.97 24.13
CA THR A 818 -60.23 -21.64 23.82
C THR A 818 -59.24 -21.68 22.65
N LEU A 819 -59.67 -22.15 21.48
CA LEU A 819 -58.76 -22.47 20.37
C LEU A 819 -58.49 -21.29 19.40
N VAL A 820 -58.80 -20.05 19.76
CA VAL A 820 -58.50 -18.85 18.94
C VAL A 820 -57.20 -18.21 19.39
N TYR A 821 -56.16 -18.26 18.55
CA TYR A 821 -54.85 -17.72 18.88
C TYR A 821 -54.71 -16.23 18.51
N VAL A 822 -54.13 -15.45 19.43
CA VAL A 822 -53.81 -14.04 19.22
C VAL A 822 -52.33 -13.83 19.61
N PRO A 823 -51.48 -13.38 18.67
CA PRO A 823 -50.06 -13.20 18.94
C PRO A 823 -49.82 -12.07 19.93
N ALA A 824 -48.72 -12.15 20.69
CA ALA A 824 -48.32 -11.04 21.55
C ALA A 824 -47.82 -9.84 20.73
N VAL A 825 -48.09 -8.63 21.23
CA VAL A 825 -47.67 -7.37 20.61
C VAL A 825 -46.16 -7.13 20.73
N SER A 826 -45.46 -7.87 21.60
CA SER A 826 -44.02 -7.81 21.82
C SER A 826 -43.40 -9.21 21.76
N PRO A 827 -42.20 -9.38 21.16
CA PRO A 827 -41.51 -10.68 21.05
C PRO A 827 -41.10 -11.31 22.38
N THR A 828 -41.26 -10.61 23.51
CA THR A 828 -40.98 -11.11 24.87
C THR A 828 -42.17 -11.69 25.60
N LEU A 829 -43.39 -11.53 25.07
CA LEU A 829 -44.63 -12.05 25.65
C LEU A 829 -45.15 -13.20 24.80
N ARG A 830 -45.76 -14.21 25.42
CA ARG A 830 -46.39 -15.31 24.69
C ARG A 830 -47.76 -14.87 24.17
N GLY A 831 -48.12 -15.33 22.96
CA GLY A 831 -49.47 -15.14 22.44
C GLY A 831 -50.50 -15.81 23.34
N SER A 832 -51.70 -15.25 23.35
CA SER A 832 -52.82 -15.68 24.21
C SER A 832 -53.86 -16.42 23.39
N TRP A 833 -54.60 -17.28 24.06
CA TRP A 833 -55.62 -18.14 23.48
C TRP A 833 -56.99 -17.73 24.05
N TYR A 834 -57.98 -17.62 23.18
CA TYR A 834 -59.30 -17.09 23.48
C TYR A 834 -60.38 -18.03 22.96
N SER A 835 -61.56 -17.97 23.56
CA SER A 835 -62.77 -18.49 22.94
C SER A 835 -63.25 -17.57 21.80
N PRO A 836 -63.97 -18.12 20.80
CA PRO A 836 -64.73 -17.32 19.84
C PRO A 836 -65.56 -16.19 20.48
N SER A 837 -66.18 -16.45 21.64
CA SER A 837 -67.02 -15.47 22.35
C SER A 837 -66.29 -14.27 22.95
N GLU A 838 -64.97 -14.39 23.17
CA GLU A 838 -64.12 -13.31 23.71
C GLU A 838 -63.48 -12.44 22.62
N CYS A 839 -63.68 -12.82 21.35
CA CYS A 839 -63.09 -12.15 20.20
C CYS A 839 -64.13 -11.33 19.44
N ILE A 840 -63.66 -10.32 18.71
CA ILE A 840 -64.47 -9.59 17.72
C ILE A 840 -63.85 -9.68 16.33
N TRP A 841 -64.70 -9.69 15.31
CA TRP A 841 -64.25 -9.69 13.93
C TRP A 841 -63.76 -8.30 13.52
N GLU A 842 -64.61 -7.29 13.63
CA GLU A 842 -64.30 -5.88 13.38
C GLU A 842 -64.77 -4.99 14.54
N GLY A 843 -64.06 -3.90 14.87
CA GLY A 843 -64.40 -3.00 15.97
C GLY A 843 -63.84 -1.59 15.77
N GLY A 844 -64.28 -0.64 16.60
CA GLY A 844 -63.77 0.73 16.54
C GLY A 844 -62.25 0.77 16.77
N GLN A 845 -61.54 1.59 15.99
CA GLN A 845 -60.05 1.72 15.95
C GLN A 845 -59.35 1.99 17.32
N HIS A 846 -60.12 2.20 18.38
CA HIS A 846 -59.65 2.54 19.71
C HIS A 846 -59.82 1.41 20.74
N LEU A 847 -60.46 0.30 20.39
CA LEU A 847 -60.49 -0.92 21.20
C LEU A 847 -59.11 -1.61 21.15
N ARG A 848 -58.52 -1.88 22.31
CA ARG A 848 -57.17 -2.44 22.47
C ARG A 848 -57.16 -3.69 23.34
N LYS A 849 -58.12 -3.85 24.26
CA LYS A 849 -58.16 -4.94 25.23
C LYS A 849 -58.97 -6.15 24.73
N THR A 850 -59.88 -5.96 23.78
CA THR A 850 -60.61 -7.05 23.10
C THR A 850 -59.89 -7.48 21.81
N PRO A 851 -59.61 -8.78 21.59
CA PRO A 851 -58.90 -9.25 20.39
C PRO A 851 -59.67 -9.04 19.07
N LEU A 852 -58.99 -8.47 18.07
CA LEU A 852 -59.53 -8.18 16.73
C LEU A 852 -59.03 -9.21 15.69
N LEU A 853 -59.92 -10.05 15.17
CA LEU A 853 -59.52 -11.16 14.30
C LEU A 853 -59.34 -10.79 12.83
N LYS A 854 -60.08 -9.79 12.31
CA LYS A 854 -59.99 -9.36 10.89
C LYS A 854 -58.57 -8.96 10.48
N THR A 855 -57.79 -8.39 11.39
CA THR A 855 -56.38 -8.03 11.13
C THR A 855 -55.43 -9.21 11.11
N LEU A 856 -55.74 -10.29 11.83
CA LEU A 856 -54.87 -11.46 11.97
C LEU A 856 -55.15 -12.53 10.91
N TYR A 857 -56.43 -12.72 10.57
CA TYR A 857 -56.91 -13.79 9.70
C TYR A 857 -57.90 -13.27 8.64
N PRO A 858 -57.52 -12.28 7.80
CA PRO A 858 -58.44 -11.63 6.86
C PRO A 858 -59.05 -12.58 5.83
N ASP A 859 -58.33 -13.64 5.47
CA ASP A 859 -58.69 -14.67 4.50
C ASP A 859 -59.59 -15.79 5.07
N LEU A 860 -59.77 -15.82 6.39
CA LEU A 860 -60.56 -16.84 7.11
C LEU A 860 -61.89 -16.27 7.63
N ARG A 861 -62.41 -15.23 6.97
CA ARG A 861 -63.68 -14.59 7.35
C ARG A 861 -64.82 -15.58 7.51
N ASP A 862 -65.04 -16.44 6.51
CA ASP A 862 -66.15 -17.38 6.55
C ASP A 862 -66.01 -18.39 7.70
N PHE A 863 -64.77 -18.78 8.03
CA PHE A 863 -64.51 -19.66 9.15
C PHE A 863 -64.80 -19.00 10.51
N PHE A 864 -64.30 -17.78 10.75
CA PHE A 864 -64.51 -17.11 12.05
C PHE A 864 -65.89 -16.48 12.20
N TYR A 865 -66.38 -15.79 11.17
CA TYR A 865 -67.63 -15.03 11.20
C TYR A 865 -68.85 -15.94 10.99
N THR A 866 -68.80 -16.84 10.00
CA THR A 866 -69.95 -17.67 9.63
C THR A 866 -69.95 -19.00 10.40
N THR A 867 -68.80 -19.66 10.50
CA THR A 867 -68.70 -20.99 11.13
C THR A 867 -68.54 -20.90 12.65
N LEU A 868 -67.69 -20.03 13.20
CA LEU A 868 -67.46 -19.88 14.65
C LEU A 868 -68.29 -18.75 15.30
N GLN A 869 -69.12 -18.03 14.54
CA GLN A 869 -70.05 -17.00 15.03
C GLN A 869 -69.39 -15.80 15.76
N VAL A 870 -68.16 -15.43 15.39
CA VAL A 870 -67.50 -14.23 15.92
C VAL A 870 -68.13 -12.96 15.31
N GLY A 871 -68.74 -12.11 16.14
CA GLY A 871 -69.43 -10.89 15.73
C GLY A 871 -68.58 -9.61 15.73
N ASP A 872 -69.15 -8.50 15.28
CA ASP A 872 -68.50 -7.17 15.30
C ASP A 872 -68.72 -6.46 16.66
N GLY A 873 -67.81 -5.55 17.03
CA GLY A 873 -67.80 -4.83 18.31
C GLY A 873 -68.99 -3.87 18.46
N THR A 874 -69.60 -3.87 19.66
CA THR A 874 -70.83 -3.12 19.96
C THR A 874 -70.60 -2.00 20.99
N LEU A 875 -71.64 -1.19 21.28
CA LEU A 875 -71.61 -0.21 22.38
C LEU A 875 -71.22 -0.87 23.71
N ALA A 876 -71.75 -2.05 24.01
CA ALA A 876 -71.43 -2.81 25.22
C ALA A 876 -69.92 -3.15 25.29
N THR A 877 -69.32 -3.55 24.17
CA THR A 877 -67.87 -3.83 24.08
C THR A 877 -67.02 -2.59 24.39
N ALA A 878 -67.41 -1.42 23.89
CA ALA A 878 -66.71 -0.17 24.17
C ALA A 878 -66.90 0.29 25.62
N MET A 879 -68.07 0.02 26.21
CA MET A 879 -68.35 0.30 27.62
C MET A 879 -67.52 -0.60 28.54
N ASP A 880 -67.47 -1.91 28.30
CA ASP A 880 -66.66 -2.84 29.09
C ASP A 880 -65.17 -2.47 29.07
N GLU A 881 -64.67 -2.03 27.92
CA GLU A 881 -63.29 -1.56 27.80
C GLU A 881 -63.04 -0.23 28.52
N LEU A 882 -64.03 0.67 28.56
CA LEU A 882 -63.97 1.92 29.33
C LEU A 882 -63.93 1.67 30.84
N HIS A 883 -64.69 0.69 31.35
CA HIS A 883 -64.64 0.28 32.76
C HIS A 883 -63.24 -0.21 33.17
N GLY A 884 -62.50 -0.79 32.23
CA GLY A 884 -61.14 -1.30 32.46
C GLY A 884 -60.04 -0.25 32.38
N VAL A 885 -60.35 1.05 32.21
CA VAL A 885 -59.35 2.12 32.09
C VAL A 885 -58.62 2.35 33.42
N GLY A 886 -57.29 2.35 33.38
CA GLY A 886 -56.42 2.60 34.52
C GLY A 886 -55.66 3.93 34.43
N VAL A 887 -55.04 4.35 35.54
CA VAL A 887 -54.29 5.63 35.61
C VAL A 887 -53.04 5.66 34.72
N TYR A 888 -52.53 4.50 34.30
CA TYR A 888 -51.38 4.39 33.40
C TYR A 888 -51.75 4.36 31.92
N ASP A 889 -53.04 4.29 31.59
CA ASP A 889 -53.50 4.27 30.21
C ASP A 889 -53.24 5.62 29.53
N ALA A 890 -52.90 5.60 28.24
CA ALA A 890 -52.58 6.82 27.50
C ALA A 890 -53.83 7.71 27.32
N LEU A 891 -53.67 9.03 27.48
CA LEU A 891 -54.78 9.99 27.33
C LEU A 891 -55.49 9.89 25.98
N SER A 892 -54.76 9.60 24.90
CA SER A 892 -55.32 9.41 23.55
C SER A 892 -56.19 8.16 23.42
N TYR A 893 -55.90 7.10 24.20
CA TYR A 893 -56.70 5.89 24.23
C TYR A 893 -58.01 6.11 24.99
N VAL A 894 -57.93 6.73 26.18
CA VAL A 894 -59.12 7.07 26.97
C VAL A 894 -60.03 8.02 26.18
N SER A 895 -59.47 9.06 25.54
CA SER A 895 -60.23 9.97 24.67
C SER A 895 -60.87 9.23 23.48
N GLY A 896 -60.18 8.25 22.90
CA GLY A 896 -60.70 7.44 21.80
C GLY A 896 -61.86 6.54 22.20
N LEU A 897 -61.87 6.01 23.44
CA LEU A 897 -63.01 5.25 23.98
C LEU A 897 -64.25 6.14 24.16
N PHE A 898 -64.08 7.35 24.71
CA PHE A 898 -65.17 8.33 24.83
C PHE A 898 -65.76 8.71 23.45
N GLN A 899 -64.90 8.89 22.44
CA GLN A 899 -65.32 9.16 21.06
C GLN A 899 -65.98 7.95 20.39
N ALA A 900 -65.50 6.74 20.66
CA ALA A 900 -66.10 5.51 20.15
C ALA A 900 -67.50 5.30 20.75
N ILE A 901 -67.69 5.58 22.04
CA ILE A 901 -69.00 5.57 22.69
C ILE A 901 -69.90 6.64 22.07
N ASP A 902 -69.42 7.87 21.91
CA ASP A 902 -70.19 8.97 21.30
C ASP A 902 -70.64 8.60 19.87
N SER A 903 -69.74 8.03 19.07
CA SER A 903 -70.01 7.58 17.70
C SER A 903 -71.00 6.41 17.64
N ASN A 904 -70.99 5.52 18.64
CA ASN A 904 -71.96 4.42 18.74
C ASN A 904 -73.33 4.95 19.17
N ILE A 905 -73.38 5.91 20.10
CA ILE A 905 -74.62 6.61 20.49
C ILE A 905 -75.22 7.33 19.28
N GLN A 906 -74.41 8.04 18.47
CA GLN A 906 -74.90 8.69 17.24
C GLN A 906 -75.46 7.72 16.20
N ARG A 907 -74.95 6.48 16.16
CA ARG A 907 -75.38 5.43 15.23
C ARG A 907 -76.58 4.64 15.72
N ALA A 908 -76.78 4.53 17.03
CA ALA A 908 -77.90 3.84 17.63
C ALA A 908 -79.16 4.73 17.55
N THR A 909 -80.23 4.24 16.94
CA THR A 909 -81.55 4.89 16.85
C THR A 909 -82.37 4.80 18.15
N THR A 910 -81.76 4.44 19.28
CA THR A 910 -82.42 4.22 20.57
C THR A 910 -82.27 5.42 21.50
N ASP A 911 -83.26 5.62 22.37
CA ASP A 911 -83.37 6.74 23.33
C ASP A 911 -82.17 6.72 24.31
N PRO A 912 -81.52 7.86 24.62
CA PRO A 912 -80.37 7.91 25.54
C PRO A 912 -80.63 7.34 26.94
N ASP A 913 -81.89 7.17 27.32
CA ASP A 913 -82.32 6.64 28.63
C ASP A 913 -82.21 5.10 28.74
N ASP A 914 -82.04 4.34 27.64
CA ASP A 914 -81.98 2.86 27.68
C ASP A 914 -80.64 2.31 28.17
N HIS A 915 -79.58 3.12 28.20
CA HIS A 915 -78.23 2.72 28.65
C HIS A 915 -77.56 3.86 29.47
N PRO A 916 -77.96 4.08 30.73
CA PRO A 916 -77.38 5.16 31.54
C PRO A 916 -75.89 4.89 31.81
N LEU A 917 -75.02 5.84 31.46
CA LEU A 917 -73.61 5.84 31.88
C LEU A 917 -73.53 6.40 33.30
N PRO A 918 -73.15 5.59 34.32
CA PRO A 918 -73.13 6.07 35.70
C PRO A 918 -72.04 7.14 35.88
N ALA A 919 -72.43 8.30 36.41
CA ALA A 919 -71.48 9.34 36.85
C ALA A 919 -70.51 8.82 37.94
N GLU A 920 -70.83 7.71 38.59
CA GLU A 920 -69.99 7.02 39.58
C GLU A 920 -68.72 6.39 38.99
N LEU A 921 -68.68 6.20 37.67
CA LEU A 921 -67.52 5.61 37.00
C LEU A 921 -66.30 6.53 37.11
N ARG A 922 -65.21 5.97 37.66
CA ARG A 922 -63.94 6.67 37.83
C ARG A 922 -63.12 6.62 36.55
N VAL A 923 -63.61 7.29 35.51
CA VAL A 923 -63.07 7.22 34.14
C VAL A 923 -62.62 8.58 33.58
N PHE A 924 -62.83 9.68 34.31
CA PHE A 924 -62.48 11.03 33.84
C PHE A 924 -61.00 11.35 34.13
N PRO A 925 -60.14 11.50 33.12
CA PRO A 925 -58.73 11.80 33.33
C PRO A 925 -58.51 13.25 33.72
N ILE A 926 -58.07 13.50 34.95
CA ILE A 926 -57.87 14.84 35.50
C ILE A 926 -56.39 15.20 35.54
N THR A 927 -56.08 16.46 35.21
CA THR A 927 -54.75 17.02 35.33
C THR A 927 -54.71 18.30 36.16
N ASN A 928 -53.74 18.34 37.08
CA ASN A 928 -53.38 19.47 37.92
C ASN A 928 -52.09 20.16 37.42
N ARG A 929 -51.36 19.55 36.47
CA ARG A 929 -50.04 19.99 36.02
C ARG A 929 -49.97 20.10 34.50
N ALA A 930 -49.20 21.05 33.99
CA ALA A 930 -49.04 21.29 32.56
C ALA A 930 -48.12 20.23 31.87
N GLN A 931 -48.40 18.93 31.99
CA GLN A 931 -47.69 17.88 31.24
C GLN A 931 -48.51 17.46 30.01
N SER A 932 -47.85 17.42 28.84
CA SER A 932 -48.49 17.00 27.58
C SER A 932 -48.61 15.48 27.50
N GLY A 933 -49.83 14.97 27.32
CA GLY A 933 -50.09 13.58 26.89
C GLY A 933 -50.33 12.57 28.01
N ARG A 934 -50.33 12.98 29.28
CA ARG A 934 -50.69 12.14 30.45
C ARG A 934 -51.61 12.93 31.39
N PHE A 935 -52.35 12.20 32.22
CA PHE A 935 -53.21 12.75 33.26
C PHE A 935 -52.73 12.27 34.64
N ASP A 936 -53.10 12.99 35.69
CA ASP A 936 -52.58 12.76 37.05
C ASP A 936 -53.37 11.69 37.81
N TYR A 937 -54.71 11.65 37.64
CA TYR A 937 -55.59 10.64 38.26
C TYR A 937 -56.93 10.54 37.51
N LEU A 938 -57.70 9.49 37.80
CA LEU A 938 -59.08 9.33 37.31
C LEU A 938 -60.07 9.77 38.41
N ALA A 939 -61.03 10.61 38.03
CA ALA A 939 -62.11 11.08 38.89
C ALA A 939 -63.46 10.51 38.45
N THR A 940 -64.44 10.60 39.35
CA THR A 940 -65.86 10.34 39.08
C THR A 940 -66.58 11.63 38.65
N GLY A 941 -67.73 11.49 38.01
CA GLY A 941 -68.65 12.61 37.73
C GLY A 941 -69.42 13.10 38.95
N LEU A 942 -69.35 12.40 40.09
CA LEU A 942 -70.04 12.74 41.33
C LEU A 942 -69.59 14.09 41.90
N ARG A 943 -70.54 14.86 42.46
CA ARG A 943 -70.30 16.23 42.98
C ARG A 943 -69.20 16.33 44.05
N ASP A 944 -68.90 15.23 44.74
CA ASP A 944 -67.85 15.18 45.76
C ASP A 944 -66.42 15.22 45.17
N ASP A 945 -66.24 14.80 43.91
CA ASP A 945 -64.98 14.93 43.18
C ASP A 945 -64.89 16.30 42.51
N ILE A 946 -63.94 17.14 42.93
CA ILE A 946 -63.79 18.53 42.45
C ILE A 946 -62.87 18.60 41.22
N TRP A 947 -63.45 18.82 40.04
CA TRP A 947 -62.74 19.06 38.78
C TRP A 947 -63.67 19.74 37.77
N PHE A 948 -63.06 20.40 36.77
CA PHE A 948 -63.78 21.25 35.80
C PHE A 948 -63.43 20.89 34.35
N ILE A 949 -64.36 21.17 33.43
CA ILE A 949 -64.20 20.94 31.99
C ILE A 949 -63.83 22.26 31.31
N MET A 950 -62.73 22.24 30.56
CA MET A 950 -62.29 23.40 29.80
C MET A 950 -62.98 23.44 28.42
N ASP A 951 -63.97 24.31 28.27
CA ASP A 951 -64.81 24.41 27.07
C ASP A 951 -64.36 25.52 26.08
N ARG A 952 -63.47 26.43 26.49
CA ARG A 952 -62.94 27.51 25.63
C ARG A 952 -61.42 27.63 25.71
N HIS A 953 -60.77 27.76 24.55
CA HIS A 953 -59.31 27.88 24.47
C HIS A 953 -58.70 29.06 25.26
N TYR A 954 -59.41 30.19 25.37
CA TYR A 954 -58.87 31.37 26.07
C TYR A 954 -58.83 31.19 27.60
N LEU A 955 -59.73 30.37 28.16
CA LEU A 955 -59.76 30.06 29.60
C LEU A 955 -58.59 29.15 30.02
N HIS A 956 -58.01 28.42 29.07
CA HIS A 956 -56.87 27.54 29.30
C HIS A 956 -55.68 28.27 29.95
N HIS A 957 -55.32 29.48 29.49
CA HIS A 957 -54.16 30.19 30.04
C HIS A 957 -54.40 30.70 31.48
N SER A 958 -55.65 30.94 31.85
CA SER A 958 -56.01 31.55 33.14
C SER A 958 -56.16 30.53 34.26
N PHE A 959 -56.59 29.30 33.96
CA PHE A 959 -56.93 28.29 34.98
C PHE A 959 -55.99 27.07 34.99
N LYS A 960 -55.15 26.91 33.96
CA LYS A 960 -54.19 25.81 33.89
C LYS A 960 -53.19 25.87 35.04
N GLY A 961 -53.11 24.79 35.81
CA GLY A 961 -52.23 24.67 36.98
C GLY A 961 -52.76 25.36 38.25
N VAL A 962 -53.97 25.94 38.20
CA VAL A 962 -54.62 26.61 39.33
C VAL A 962 -55.75 25.75 39.90
N ILE A 963 -56.49 25.03 39.05
CA ILE A 963 -57.58 24.12 39.43
C ILE A 963 -57.45 22.77 38.69
N PRO A 964 -58.08 21.69 39.19
CA PRO A 964 -58.12 20.40 38.50
C PRO A 964 -58.98 20.48 37.22
N LEU A 965 -58.38 20.14 36.08
CA LEU A 965 -59.06 20.19 34.77
C LEU A 965 -59.14 18.80 34.14
N LEU A 966 -60.23 18.53 33.43
CA LEU A 966 -60.31 17.38 32.52
C LEU A 966 -59.18 17.49 31.49
N ALA A 967 -58.36 16.44 31.37
CA ALA A 967 -57.13 16.46 30.60
C ALA A 967 -57.33 16.45 29.07
N PHE A 968 -58.57 16.28 28.60
CA PHE A 968 -58.90 16.32 27.17
C PHE A 968 -58.72 17.72 26.59
N SER A 969 -58.34 17.78 25.30
CA SER A 969 -58.30 19.03 24.56
C SER A 969 -59.72 19.56 24.32
N VAL A 970 -59.85 20.87 24.08
CA VAL A 970 -61.12 21.50 23.70
C VAL A 970 -61.72 20.79 22.47
N ASP A 971 -60.89 20.45 21.48
CA ASP A 971 -61.33 19.73 20.28
C ASP A 971 -61.88 18.34 20.62
N ASN A 972 -61.23 17.58 21.52
CA ASN A 972 -61.73 16.28 21.95
C ASN A 972 -63.06 16.41 22.68
N ILE A 973 -63.20 17.41 23.56
CA ILE A 973 -64.44 17.68 24.30
C ILE A 973 -65.60 17.94 23.35
N THR A 974 -65.39 18.65 22.23
CA THR A 974 -66.44 18.85 21.22
C THR A 974 -66.87 17.58 20.50
N GLN A 975 -66.01 16.56 20.43
CA GLN A 975 -66.27 15.29 19.75
C GLN A 975 -66.90 14.21 20.65
N MET A 976 -67.05 14.48 21.95
CA MET A 976 -67.61 13.53 22.93
C MET A 976 -68.78 14.13 23.74
N GLY A 977 -69.46 15.12 23.16
CA GLY A 977 -70.49 15.89 23.84
C GLY A 977 -71.71 15.08 24.27
N LEU A 978 -72.11 14.06 23.51
CA LEU A 978 -73.24 13.19 23.87
C LEU A 978 -72.85 12.26 25.03
N THR A 979 -71.63 11.71 25.00
CA THR A 979 -71.10 10.89 26.09
C THR A 979 -71.00 11.70 27.39
N LEU A 980 -70.51 12.94 27.35
CA LEU A 980 -70.40 13.80 28.53
C LEU A 980 -71.77 14.22 29.09
N ASN A 981 -72.75 14.48 28.22
CA ASN A 981 -74.13 14.80 28.62
C ASN A 981 -74.81 13.61 29.28
N MET A 982 -74.65 12.40 28.71
CA MET A 982 -75.19 11.17 29.30
C MET A 982 -74.59 10.86 30.68
N MET A 983 -73.34 11.25 30.93
CA MET A 983 -72.67 11.11 32.23
C MET A 983 -73.01 12.24 33.23
N GLY A 984 -73.81 13.24 32.85
CA GLY A 984 -74.31 14.29 33.75
C GLY A 984 -73.23 15.23 34.33
N VAL A 985 -72.24 15.61 33.53
CA VAL A 985 -71.10 16.46 33.96
C VAL A 985 -71.06 17.83 33.26
N GLU A 986 -72.12 18.22 32.57
CA GLU A 986 -72.25 19.48 31.81
C GLU A 986 -72.21 20.74 32.69
N ASP A 987 -72.62 20.62 33.95
CA ASP A 987 -72.53 21.68 34.95
C ASP A 987 -71.07 22.01 35.32
N ARG A 988 -70.11 21.13 35.01
CA ARG A 988 -68.68 21.33 35.26
C ARG A 988 -67.94 22.15 34.21
N LEU A 989 -68.61 22.57 33.12
CA LEU A 989 -68.02 23.44 32.10
C LEU A 989 -67.61 24.78 32.72
N LEU A 990 -66.35 25.20 32.52
CA LEU A 990 -65.82 26.41 33.15
C LEU A 990 -66.63 27.65 32.85
N LEU A 991 -67.16 27.79 31.64
CA LEU A 991 -68.05 28.90 31.28
C LEU A 991 -69.27 29.04 32.20
N ASN A 992 -69.79 27.93 32.73
CA ASN A 992 -70.93 27.92 33.65
C ASN A 992 -70.52 28.20 35.11
N GLN A 993 -69.22 28.15 35.41
CA GLN A 993 -68.65 28.25 36.77
C GLN A 993 -67.91 29.56 37.03
N ILE A 994 -67.70 30.40 36.01
CA ILE A 994 -66.97 31.68 36.11
C ILE A 994 -67.92 32.88 36.09
N THR A 995 -67.61 33.91 36.87
CA THR A 995 -68.22 35.25 36.76
C THR A 995 -67.16 36.24 36.31
N GLU A 996 -67.32 36.86 35.15
CA GLU A 996 -66.38 37.85 34.63
C GLU A 996 -66.79 39.26 35.06
N THR A 997 -65.92 39.95 35.83
CA THR A 997 -66.12 41.36 36.19
C THR A 997 -65.00 42.22 35.60
N THR A 998 -65.34 43.06 34.63
CA THR A 998 -64.42 44.04 34.03
C THR A 998 -64.49 45.36 34.82
N SER A 999 -63.37 45.83 35.37
CA SER A 999 -63.28 47.16 36.00
C SER A 999 -62.28 48.04 35.25
N ILE A 1000 -62.67 49.30 34.98
CA ILE A 1000 -61.84 50.29 34.28
C ILE A 1000 -61.24 51.22 35.34
N SER A 1001 -59.93 51.20 35.52
CA SER A 1001 -59.20 52.16 36.37
C SER A 1001 -58.48 53.19 35.50
N GLY A 1002 -58.92 54.46 35.58
CA GLY A 1002 -58.22 55.59 34.96
C GLY A 1002 -59.14 56.66 34.39
N ASN A 1003 -59.05 57.87 34.95
CA ASN A 1003 -59.75 59.07 34.48
C ASN A 1003 -59.10 59.60 33.19
N THR A 1004 -59.94 60.18 32.33
CA THR A 1004 -59.66 60.93 31.09
C THR A 1004 -59.65 60.15 29.77
N SER A 1005 -60.83 60.21 29.17
CA SER A 1005 -61.23 59.86 27.82
C SER A 1005 -60.54 60.74 26.76
N ARG A 1006 -59.65 60.12 25.97
CA ARG A 1006 -59.40 60.53 24.58
C ARG A 1006 -59.50 59.31 23.68
N LEU A 1007 -60.66 59.15 23.05
CA LEU A 1007 -60.87 58.16 22.00
C LEU A 1007 -59.89 58.44 20.86
N ASN A 1008 -59.08 57.45 20.51
CA ASN A 1008 -58.15 57.54 19.40
C ASN A 1008 -58.93 57.38 18.07
N PRO A 1009 -59.09 58.45 17.26
CA PRO A 1009 -59.98 58.43 16.09
C PRO A 1009 -59.56 57.37 15.07
N ARG A 1010 -58.24 57.09 14.97
CA ARG A 1010 -57.72 56.06 14.07
C ARG A 1010 -58.14 54.66 14.48
N TYR A 1011 -58.08 54.34 15.78
CA TYR A 1011 -58.50 53.01 16.27
C TYR A 1011 -60.01 52.84 16.21
N THR A 1012 -60.78 53.89 16.52
CA THR A 1012 -62.26 53.85 16.41
C THR A 1012 -62.72 53.61 14.98
N VAL A 1013 -62.10 54.26 13.99
CA VAL A 1013 -62.42 54.03 12.56
C VAL A 1013 -61.98 52.65 12.09
N LYS A 1014 -60.84 52.14 12.58
CA LYS A 1014 -60.34 50.81 12.21
C LYS A 1014 -61.20 49.67 12.76
N LEU A 1015 -61.75 49.83 13.97
CA LEU A 1015 -62.69 48.87 14.57
C LEU A 1015 -64.07 48.92 13.88
N ARG A 1016 -64.58 50.11 13.54
CA ARG A 1016 -65.85 50.25 12.79
C ARG A 1016 -65.81 49.77 11.35
N ARG A 1017 -64.62 49.60 10.75
CA ARG A 1017 -64.45 48.97 9.43
C ARG A 1017 -64.33 47.44 9.49
N LYS A 1018 -64.06 46.88 10.69
CA LYS A 1018 -63.90 45.44 10.92
C LYS A 1018 -65.14 44.77 11.49
N ALA A 1019 -65.99 45.53 12.18
CA ALA A 1019 -67.39 45.17 12.40
C ALA A 1019 -68.18 45.45 11.11
#